data_AF-A0A2T3XUE2-F1
#
_entry.id   AF-A0A2T3XUE2-F1
#
_cell.length_a   1.000
_cell.length_b   1.000
_cell.length_c   1.000
_cell.angle_alpha   90.00
_cell.angle_beta   90.00
_cell.angle_gamma   90.00
#
_symmetry.space_group_name_H-M   'P 1'
#
loop_
_entity.id
_entity.type
_entity.pdbx_description
1 polymer ?
#
loop_
_entity_poly.entity_id
_entity_poly.type
_entity_poly.pdbx_seq_one_letter_code
_entity_poly.pdbx_strand_id
1 'polypeptide(L)'
;MTADVATQPSRHPPPDTAERSALPSAQAAPMARHGLLEAGRNCEAIRHADRFSLLVDAQHYFAVLRDALTRAQRTVFIVGWDINSRVKLVPEGANDGFPELLGEFLQALSAARRRLRIYVLAWDFAMIYAFEREWMPVYQTGWRSQRGVVFRLDGVHPRGASHHQKFVVIDDRLAFVGGIDLTRSRWDTSEHVPDDPRRRDPNGTTYGPFHDIQTMFDGDAARAIGELARERWRRACGKRIAIRAERAREDSADPWPRSAPVNLRDVSLGISLTEPPYRSHGPRQQVRALIADMIAASRHHIYIENQYFTAAVVREALRARLGDPRGPDVAVVAPRMQSGWLVEATMGVLRARLHGVLNEADEYDHYRLYCPHIEGLGDRCLNVHSKGMIVDDTLITVGSANLNNRSMVLDTECNIVIDANGDPRICSVIAAWRNRLLAEHLGVPASAVSQALDRTGRLNAAIGSLMRGEGRTLQHFAPATNSDLDKVIPVNAWLDPEEPLKPDALVREFIPREQGKSLTARLLLLGALVLVIAIFAALWHFTSLGDYLNLASLSHFAKRIDGLPFAPAIVLAAYVIAAILAVPITLLIAATGLAYGAWPGVFYSLVGTLLAAAATYGIGMSLGRDAVRRLAGVRGNRLSERIGRRGIVTMMALRLLPIAPFAIVNLVAGASHISLRDYLIGTLLGMAPGIVLTVTFAHQLLAAIRHPSIGAMATLAAIGVALVGVSVALQRSLRPRK
;
A
#
# COMPACT_ATOMS: atom_id res chain seq x y z
N MET A 1 -83.04 -22.46 -53.33
CA MET A 1 -82.42 -21.35 -52.56
C MET A 1 -80.92 -21.63 -52.56
N THR A 2 -80.22 -21.39 -53.68
CA THR A 2 -79.69 -20.08 -54.18
C THR A 2 -78.36 -19.73 -53.49
N ALA A 3 -77.19 -19.92 -54.11
CA ALA A 3 -76.62 -19.22 -55.29
C ALA A 3 -76.00 -17.84 -54.90
N ASP A 4 -74.83 -17.41 -55.39
CA ASP A 4 -73.89 -18.04 -56.35
C ASP A 4 -72.45 -17.42 -56.32
N VAL A 5 -71.48 -18.07 -57.00
CA VAL A 5 -70.32 -17.53 -57.79
C VAL A 5 -69.53 -16.30 -57.23
N ALA A 6 -68.26 -16.43 -56.78
CA ALA A 6 -66.96 -16.18 -57.49
C ALA A 6 -66.62 -14.68 -57.85
N THR A 7 -65.41 -14.18 -58.20
CA THR A 7 -64.11 -14.72 -58.67
C THR A 7 -62.87 -13.92 -58.14
N GLN A 8 -61.64 -14.36 -58.44
CA GLN A 8 -60.35 -13.61 -58.38
C GLN A 8 -60.16 -12.70 -59.65
N PRO A 9 -59.02 -12.00 -59.99
CA PRO A 9 -57.62 -12.05 -59.46
C PRO A 9 -56.71 -10.77 -59.47
N SER A 10 -55.43 -10.96 -59.06
CA SER A 10 -54.18 -10.31 -59.58
C SER A 10 -53.80 -8.85 -59.17
N ARG A 11 -52.55 -8.35 -59.28
CA ARG A 11 -51.16 -8.86 -58.99
C ARG A 11 -50.12 -7.69 -59.08
N HIS A 12 -48.93 -7.89 -58.48
CA HIS A 12 -47.63 -7.20 -58.68
C HIS A 12 -47.31 -5.85 -57.93
N PRO A 13 -46.00 -5.54 -57.68
CA PRO A 13 -45.54 -4.66 -56.56
C PRO A 13 -44.38 -3.68 -56.92
N PRO A 14 -43.56 -3.14 -55.97
CA PRO A 14 -43.85 -2.48 -54.68
C PRO A 14 -43.56 -0.95 -54.77
N PRO A 15 -42.41 -0.29 -54.39
CA PRO A 15 -41.21 -0.64 -53.58
C PRO A 15 -40.92 0.25 -52.32
N ASP A 16 -40.04 -0.28 -51.46
CA ASP A 16 -39.05 0.37 -50.55
C ASP A 16 -39.41 1.15 -49.24
N THR A 17 -38.41 1.16 -48.36
CA THR A 17 -38.17 1.91 -47.10
C THR A 17 -39.23 1.89 -45.98
N ALA A 18 -39.07 0.95 -45.05
CA ALA A 18 -39.39 1.14 -43.62
C ALA A 18 -38.50 0.26 -42.73
N GLU A 19 -37.95 0.82 -41.65
CA GLU A 19 -36.97 0.16 -40.79
C GLU A 19 -37.57 -0.98 -39.96
N ARG A 20 -36.79 -2.05 -39.73
CA ARG A 20 -37.15 -3.08 -38.75
C ARG A 20 -36.98 -2.56 -37.33
N SER A 21 -38.08 -2.17 -36.70
CA SER A 21 -38.14 -1.92 -35.26
C SER A 21 -37.54 -3.09 -34.48
N ALA A 22 -36.41 -2.85 -33.82
CA ALA A 22 -35.76 -3.83 -32.96
C ALA A 22 -36.40 -3.79 -31.57
N LEU A 23 -37.05 -4.89 -31.19
CA LEU A 23 -37.45 -5.12 -29.80
C LEU A 23 -36.19 -5.16 -28.91
N PRO A 24 -36.14 -4.46 -27.76
CA PRO A 24 -35.02 -4.56 -26.84
C PRO A 24 -34.82 -6.02 -26.41
N SER A 25 -33.59 -6.53 -26.57
CA SER A 25 -33.26 -7.91 -26.26
C SER A 25 -33.47 -8.21 -24.77
N ALA A 26 -33.87 -9.45 -24.47
CA ALA A 26 -33.82 -9.96 -23.10
C ALA A 26 -32.36 -9.92 -22.60
N GLN A 27 -32.18 -9.77 -21.29
CA GLN A 27 -30.85 -9.76 -20.66
C GLN A 27 -30.03 -10.97 -21.14
N ALA A 28 -28.92 -10.72 -21.82
CA ALA A 28 -28.09 -11.79 -22.37
C ALA A 28 -27.61 -12.69 -21.22
N ALA A 29 -27.79 -14.00 -21.37
CA ALA A 29 -27.30 -14.95 -20.37
C ALA A 29 -25.77 -14.81 -20.23
N PRO A 30 -25.23 -14.81 -19.00
CA PRO A 30 -23.80 -14.62 -18.79
C PRO A 30 -22.99 -15.71 -19.51
N MET A 31 -22.12 -15.32 -20.43
CA MET A 31 -21.33 -16.25 -21.24
C MET A 31 -20.41 -17.09 -20.34
N ALA A 32 -20.42 -18.41 -20.55
CA ALA A 32 -19.57 -19.34 -19.81
C ALA A 32 -18.11 -19.31 -20.31
N ARG A 33 -17.90 -19.12 -21.62
CA ARG A 33 -16.58 -18.98 -22.26
C ARG A 33 -16.62 -17.96 -23.40
N HIS A 34 -15.48 -17.33 -23.67
CA HIS A 34 -15.22 -16.44 -24.83
C HIS A 34 -13.71 -16.43 -25.09
N GLY A 35 -13.26 -17.03 -26.20
CA GLY A 35 -11.84 -17.30 -26.43
C GLY A 35 -11.21 -18.11 -25.29
N LEU A 36 -10.11 -17.60 -24.75
CA LEU A 36 -9.39 -18.09 -23.57
C LEU A 36 -10.16 -17.90 -22.25
N LEU A 37 -11.15 -16.99 -22.21
CA LEU A 37 -11.89 -16.67 -20.99
C LEU A 37 -12.86 -17.78 -20.61
N GLU A 38 -12.88 -18.15 -19.34
CA GLU A 38 -13.76 -19.14 -18.73
C GLU A 38 -14.26 -18.68 -17.36
N ALA A 39 -15.57 -18.46 -17.26
CA ALA A 39 -16.23 -17.96 -16.07
C ALA A 39 -16.15 -19.01 -14.93
N GLY A 40 -15.74 -18.55 -13.76
CA GLY A 40 -15.44 -19.38 -12.59
C GLY A 40 -13.99 -19.88 -12.51
N ARG A 41 -13.23 -19.93 -13.63
CA ARG A 41 -11.82 -20.38 -13.63
C ARG A 41 -10.82 -19.23 -13.70
N ASN A 42 -10.77 -18.51 -14.82
CA ASN A 42 -9.81 -17.42 -15.06
C ASN A 42 -10.45 -16.02 -15.12
N CYS A 43 -11.79 -15.96 -15.10
CA CYS A 43 -12.56 -14.76 -14.80
C CYS A 43 -13.75 -15.11 -13.88
N GLU A 44 -14.31 -14.13 -13.18
CA GLU A 44 -15.58 -14.24 -12.45
C GLU A 44 -16.75 -14.24 -13.42
N ALA A 45 -16.64 -13.42 -14.47
CA ALA A 45 -17.74 -13.07 -15.35
C ALA A 45 -17.21 -12.61 -16.71
N ILE A 46 -17.91 -13.00 -17.77
CA ILE A 46 -17.79 -12.43 -19.11
C ILE A 46 -19.02 -11.55 -19.36
N ARG A 47 -18.83 -10.32 -19.84
CA ARG A 47 -19.90 -9.30 -19.99
C ARG A 47 -19.70 -8.43 -21.23
N HIS A 48 -20.80 -7.92 -21.78
CA HIS A 48 -20.78 -6.96 -22.88
C HIS A 48 -20.46 -5.54 -22.40
N ALA A 49 -19.65 -4.81 -23.18
CA ALA A 49 -19.54 -3.37 -23.14
C ALA A 49 -19.83 -2.81 -24.55
N ASP A 50 -20.70 -1.80 -24.62
CA ASP A 50 -21.15 -1.20 -25.87
C ASP A 50 -20.07 -0.25 -26.43
N ARG A 51 -19.24 0.29 -25.53
CA ARG A 51 -18.02 1.06 -25.76
C ARG A 51 -16.94 0.67 -24.75
N PHE A 52 -15.69 0.60 -25.20
CA PHE A 52 -14.51 0.38 -24.37
C PHE A 52 -13.34 1.24 -24.84
N SER A 53 -12.54 1.77 -23.90
CA SER A 53 -11.31 2.52 -24.16
C SER A 53 -10.23 2.29 -23.13
N LEU A 54 -8.97 2.45 -23.56
CA LEU A 54 -7.79 2.49 -22.71
C LEU A 54 -7.35 3.95 -22.49
N LEU A 55 -7.21 4.34 -21.24
CA LEU A 55 -6.72 5.64 -20.79
C LEU A 55 -5.31 5.44 -20.26
N VAL A 56 -4.32 5.97 -20.98
CA VAL A 56 -2.92 6.02 -20.54
C VAL A 56 -2.71 7.32 -19.77
N ASP A 57 -2.03 7.22 -18.63
CA ASP A 57 -1.72 8.25 -17.65
C ASP A 57 -2.89 8.90 -16.91
N ALA A 58 -2.55 9.37 -15.71
CA ALA A 58 -3.48 9.97 -14.79
C ALA A 58 -3.97 11.36 -15.24
N GLN A 59 -3.24 12.13 -16.06
CA GLN A 59 -3.78 13.38 -16.62
C GLN A 59 -5.02 13.10 -17.48
N HIS A 60 -4.92 12.13 -18.40
CA HIS A 60 -6.01 11.79 -19.29
C HIS A 60 -7.15 11.08 -18.54
N TYR A 61 -6.82 10.11 -17.67
CA TYR A 61 -7.82 9.45 -16.83
C TYR A 61 -8.54 10.43 -15.90
N PHE A 62 -7.83 11.30 -15.17
CA PHE A 62 -8.48 12.21 -14.21
C PHE A 62 -9.33 13.29 -14.90
N ALA A 63 -8.92 13.78 -16.08
CA ALA A 63 -9.74 14.71 -16.88
C ALA A 63 -11.03 14.04 -17.38
N VAL A 64 -10.92 12.85 -17.97
CA VAL A 64 -12.07 12.06 -18.45
C VAL A 64 -12.99 11.68 -17.29
N LEU A 65 -12.44 11.22 -16.16
CA LEU A 65 -13.18 10.92 -14.95
C LEU A 65 -13.92 12.14 -14.40
N ARG A 66 -13.31 13.33 -14.43
CA ARG A 66 -13.95 14.55 -13.94
C ARG A 66 -15.19 14.89 -14.78
N ASP A 67 -15.09 14.91 -16.12
CA ASP A 67 -16.25 15.10 -17.01
C ASP A 67 -17.34 14.03 -16.73
N ALA A 68 -16.96 12.76 -16.61
CA ALA A 68 -17.89 11.67 -16.31
C ALA A 68 -18.64 11.88 -14.96
N LEU A 69 -17.93 12.33 -13.92
CA LEU A 69 -18.53 12.67 -12.63
C LEU A 69 -19.43 13.92 -12.73
N THR A 70 -19.14 14.88 -13.61
CA THR A 70 -20.09 15.97 -13.91
C THR A 70 -21.38 15.48 -14.56
N ARG A 71 -21.46 14.24 -15.08
CA ARG A 71 -22.68 13.67 -15.68
C ARG A 71 -23.52 12.83 -14.73
N ALA A 72 -22.93 12.32 -13.64
CA ALA A 72 -23.56 11.41 -12.68
C ALA A 72 -24.90 11.91 -12.07
N GLN A 73 -25.92 11.05 -12.03
CA GLN A 73 -27.30 11.41 -11.68
C GLN A 73 -27.82 10.74 -10.39
N ARG A 74 -27.41 9.49 -10.08
CA ARG A 74 -28.01 8.64 -9.04
C ARG A 74 -26.99 8.06 -8.08
N THR A 75 -25.96 7.39 -8.58
CA THR A 75 -24.97 6.67 -7.76
C THR A 75 -23.58 6.74 -8.33
N VAL A 76 -22.60 7.14 -7.52
CA VAL A 76 -21.18 6.97 -7.79
C VAL A 76 -20.60 6.04 -6.74
N PHE A 77 -19.82 5.05 -7.16
CA PHE A 77 -18.95 4.25 -6.31
C PHE A 77 -17.50 4.59 -6.64
N ILE A 78 -16.70 4.92 -5.63
CA ILE A 78 -15.25 5.09 -5.75
C ILE A 78 -14.61 4.09 -4.79
N VAL A 79 -13.77 3.21 -5.33
CA VAL A 79 -13.11 2.12 -4.59
C VAL A 79 -11.62 2.18 -4.91
N GLY A 80 -10.75 2.13 -3.90
CA GLY A 80 -9.31 2.30 -4.09
C GLY A 80 -8.46 1.84 -2.91
N TRP A 81 -7.16 1.65 -3.16
CA TRP A 81 -6.19 1.35 -2.12
C TRP A 81 -5.97 2.57 -1.23
N ASP A 82 -5.92 3.77 -1.81
CA ASP A 82 -5.91 5.04 -1.10
C ASP A 82 -6.70 6.13 -1.84
N ILE A 83 -7.35 7.04 -1.11
CA ILE A 83 -8.19 8.10 -1.68
C ILE A 83 -7.98 9.38 -0.86
N ASN A 84 -7.60 10.47 -1.53
CA ASN A 84 -7.22 11.74 -0.89
C ASN A 84 -8.20 12.86 -1.27
N SER A 85 -8.81 13.53 -0.29
CA SER A 85 -9.81 14.59 -0.55
C SER A 85 -9.22 15.86 -1.17
N ARG A 86 -7.91 16.06 -1.06
CA ARG A 86 -7.19 17.25 -1.50
C ARG A 86 -6.42 17.04 -2.82
N VAL A 87 -6.57 15.90 -3.49
CA VAL A 87 -6.03 15.74 -4.85
C VAL A 87 -6.82 16.62 -5.83
N LYS A 88 -6.13 17.26 -6.76
CA LYS A 88 -6.73 17.91 -7.94
C LYS A 88 -6.75 16.91 -9.09
N LEU A 89 -7.91 16.73 -9.72
CA LEU A 89 -8.02 15.89 -10.92
C LEU A 89 -7.44 16.58 -12.16
N VAL A 90 -7.62 17.90 -12.27
CA VAL A 90 -7.09 18.73 -13.37
C VAL A 90 -6.29 19.89 -12.75
N PRO A 91 -4.96 19.73 -12.54
CA PRO A 91 -4.15 20.74 -11.84
C PRO A 91 -4.16 22.13 -12.49
N GLU A 92 -4.40 22.19 -13.79
CA GLU A 92 -4.47 23.39 -14.65
C GLU A 92 -5.81 24.14 -14.56
N GLY A 93 -6.80 23.57 -13.85
CA GLY A 93 -8.16 24.09 -13.72
C GLY A 93 -9.14 23.40 -14.66
N ALA A 94 -10.26 22.93 -14.12
CA ALA A 94 -11.26 22.16 -14.89
C ALA A 94 -12.25 23.04 -15.67
N ASN A 95 -12.42 24.31 -15.25
CA ASN A 95 -13.35 25.28 -15.85
C ASN A 95 -14.82 24.82 -15.96
N ASP A 96 -15.23 23.84 -15.15
CA ASP A 96 -16.57 23.23 -15.14
C ASP A 96 -17.53 23.84 -14.11
N GLY A 97 -17.09 24.87 -13.38
CA GLY A 97 -17.86 25.55 -12.34
C GLY A 97 -17.88 24.85 -10.97
N PHE A 98 -17.14 23.75 -10.79
CA PHE A 98 -17.06 23.03 -9.50
C PHE A 98 -15.67 23.20 -8.82
N PRO A 99 -15.55 23.00 -7.50
CA PRO A 99 -14.27 23.07 -6.78
C PRO A 99 -13.18 22.15 -7.35
N GLU A 100 -11.91 22.53 -7.16
CA GLU A 100 -10.76 21.78 -7.72
C GLU A 100 -10.34 20.56 -6.87
N LEU A 101 -10.57 20.60 -5.55
CA LEU A 101 -10.23 19.50 -4.64
C LEU A 101 -11.27 18.39 -4.70
N LEU A 102 -10.85 17.13 -4.85
CA LEU A 102 -11.73 15.97 -5.02
C LEU A 102 -12.87 15.88 -3.99
N GLY A 103 -12.60 16.11 -2.71
CA GLY A 103 -13.62 16.06 -1.66
C GLY A 103 -14.68 17.16 -1.81
N GLU A 104 -14.26 18.36 -2.16
CA GLU A 104 -15.14 19.52 -2.36
C GLU A 104 -15.94 19.39 -3.67
N PHE A 105 -15.31 18.88 -4.73
CA PHE A 105 -15.94 18.52 -6.00
C PHE A 105 -17.09 17.50 -5.80
N LEU A 106 -16.82 16.40 -5.11
CA LEU A 106 -17.83 15.37 -4.82
C LEU A 106 -18.95 15.90 -3.91
N GLN A 107 -18.64 16.75 -2.93
CA GLN A 107 -19.66 17.44 -2.12
C GLN A 107 -20.53 18.37 -2.97
N ALA A 108 -19.94 19.18 -3.86
CA ALA A 108 -20.65 20.12 -4.72
C ALA A 108 -21.56 19.42 -5.75
N LEU A 109 -21.07 18.34 -6.40
CA LEU A 109 -21.90 17.48 -7.25
C LEU A 109 -23.11 16.90 -6.48
N SER A 110 -22.87 16.39 -5.27
CA SER A 110 -23.91 15.82 -4.42
C SER A 110 -24.90 16.88 -3.89
N ALA A 111 -24.49 18.14 -3.75
CA ALA A 111 -25.35 19.25 -3.36
C ALA A 111 -26.22 19.72 -4.54
N ALA A 112 -25.63 19.87 -5.72
CA ALA A 112 -26.33 20.22 -6.96
C ALA A 112 -27.38 19.17 -7.34
N ARG A 113 -27.12 17.88 -7.08
CA ARG A 113 -28.00 16.77 -7.44
C ARG A 113 -28.53 16.05 -6.21
N ARG A 114 -29.68 16.52 -5.69
CA ARG A 114 -30.38 15.98 -4.51
C ARG A 114 -30.74 14.47 -4.56
N ARG A 115 -30.62 13.82 -5.73
CA ARG A 115 -30.81 12.37 -5.94
C ARG A 115 -29.50 11.57 -6.00
N LEU A 116 -28.36 12.23 -6.23
CA LEU A 116 -27.05 11.61 -6.32
C LEU A 116 -26.55 11.15 -4.94
N ARG A 117 -25.96 9.95 -4.89
CA ARG A 117 -25.28 9.39 -3.73
C ARG A 117 -23.87 8.94 -4.13
N ILE A 118 -22.86 9.34 -3.37
CA ILE A 118 -21.47 9.06 -3.67
C ILE A 118 -20.91 8.21 -2.53
N TYR A 119 -20.54 6.96 -2.84
CA TYR A 119 -20.00 5.98 -1.91
C TYR A 119 -18.51 5.84 -2.15
N VAL A 120 -17.70 6.18 -1.15
CA VAL A 120 -16.23 6.18 -1.24
C VAL A 120 -15.68 5.16 -0.24
N LEU A 121 -14.97 4.15 -0.74
CA LEU A 121 -14.42 3.05 0.04
C LEU A 121 -12.90 2.96 -0.19
N ALA A 122 -12.12 3.26 0.84
CA ALA A 122 -10.67 3.13 0.83
C ALA A 122 -10.21 1.98 1.76
N TRP A 123 -8.99 1.49 1.62
CA TRP A 123 -8.44 0.45 2.49
C TRP A 123 -8.22 0.92 3.95
N ASP A 124 -8.63 0.10 4.94
CA ASP A 124 -8.31 0.31 6.37
C ASP A 124 -6.89 -0.17 6.67
N PHE A 125 -5.94 0.76 6.59
CA PHE A 125 -4.51 0.46 6.48
C PHE A 125 -3.81 0.19 7.82
N ALA A 126 -2.77 -0.65 7.79
CA ALA A 126 -1.83 -0.75 8.91
C ALA A 126 -0.98 0.54 9.00
N MET A 127 -0.82 1.08 10.23
CA MET A 127 -0.16 2.38 10.54
C MET A 127 1.22 2.65 9.91
N ILE A 128 1.89 1.68 9.30
CA ILE A 128 3.16 1.90 8.59
C ILE A 128 3.01 2.91 7.43
N TYR A 129 1.84 2.93 6.77
CA TYR A 129 1.53 3.86 5.67
C TYR A 129 1.01 5.24 6.13
N ALA A 130 1.02 5.54 7.44
CA ALA A 130 0.42 6.77 7.97
C ALA A 130 1.11 8.08 7.52
N PHE A 131 2.39 8.01 7.12
CA PHE A 131 3.13 9.14 6.54
C PHE A 131 2.96 9.27 5.02
N GLU A 132 2.37 8.27 4.37
CA GLU A 132 2.22 8.23 2.91
C GLU A 132 0.82 8.63 2.43
N ARG A 133 -0.11 8.85 3.37
CA ARG A 133 -1.55 8.98 3.15
C ARG A 133 -2.13 10.26 3.77
N GLU A 134 -3.40 10.52 3.50
CA GLU A 134 -4.16 11.57 4.15
C GLU A 134 -4.30 11.31 5.67
N TRP A 135 -3.83 12.23 6.51
CA TRP A 135 -3.88 12.07 7.96
C TRP A 135 -5.32 12.17 8.50
N MET A 136 -5.80 11.11 9.15
CA MET A 136 -7.14 10.97 9.73
C MET A 136 -8.32 11.36 8.79
N PRO A 137 -8.54 10.67 7.65
CA PRO A 137 -9.52 11.07 6.63
C PRO A 137 -10.93 11.25 7.19
N VAL A 138 -11.35 10.35 8.08
CA VAL A 138 -12.68 10.33 8.73
C VAL A 138 -13.01 11.62 9.50
N TYR A 139 -12.00 12.42 9.88
CA TYR A 139 -12.17 13.66 10.65
C TYR A 139 -12.01 14.95 9.81
N GLN A 140 -11.60 14.84 8.54
CA GLN A 140 -11.36 16.01 7.68
C GLN A 140 -12.63 16.62 7.09
N THR A 141 -12.62 17.94 6.86
CA THR A 141 -13.75 18.71 6.33
C THR A 141 -14.22 18.20 4.96
N GLY A 142 -13.30 17.76 4.10
CA GLY A 142 -13.59 17.17 2.79
C GLY A 142 -14.35 15.83 2.84
N TRP A 143 -14.35 15.15 3.99
CA TRP A 143 -15.11 13.91 4.21
C TRP A 143 -16.22 14.05 5.27
N ARG A 144 -16.49 15.26 5.78
CA ARG A 144 -17.62 15.51 6.69
C ARG A 144 -18.94 15.16 5.99
N SER A 145 -19.80 14.46 6.72
CA SER A 145 -21.04 13.85 6.20
C SER A 145 -22.12 14.88 5.81
N GLN A 146 -21.92 15.59 4.70
CA GLN A 146 -22.98 16.29 3.98
C GLN A 146 -24.02 15.30 3.42
N ARG A 147 -25.17 15.80 2.93
CA ARG A 147 -26.34 14.98 2.52
C ARG A 147 -26.19 14.20 1.21
N GLY A 148 -25.06 13.51 0.97
CA GLY A 148 -24.99 12.48 -0.09
C GLY A 148 -23.64 11.82 -0.37
N VAL A 149 -22.53 12.37 0.12
CA VAL A 149 -21.22 11.70 0.12
C VAL A 149 -21.05 10.85 1.37
N VAL A 150 -20.60 9.59 1.22
CA VAL A 150 -20.40 8.63 2.31
C VAL A 150 -19.02 7.99 2.17
N PHE A 151 -18.05 8.43 2.97
CA PHE A 151 -16.71 7.86 3.05
C PHE A 151 -16.62 6.73 4.09
N ARG A 152 -15.96 5.61 3.76
CA ARG A 152 -15.73 4.46 4.64
C ARG A 152 -14.35 3.82 4.39
N LEU A 153 -13.87 3.11 5.41
CA LEU A 153 -12.66 2.28 5.33
C LEU A 153 -13.05 0.80 5.31
N ASP A 154 -12.34 -0.02 4.53
CA ASP A 154 -12.52 -1.46 4.41
C ASP A 154 -11.32 -2.23 4.98
N GLY A 155 -11.53 -2.90 6.11
CA GLY A 155 -10.58 -3.82 6.75
C GLY A 155 -11.03 -5.29 6.70
N VAL A 156 -11.92 -5.67 5.77
CA VAL A 156 -12.58 -6.99 5.74
C VAL A 156 -11.81 -7.97 4.87
N HIS A 157 -10.56 -8.22 5.27
CA HIS A 157 -9.60 -9.13 4.62
C HIS A 157 -8.68 -9.80 5.67
N PRO A 158 -7.85 -10.80 5.29
CA PRO A 158 -6.89 -11.44 6.20
C PRO A 158 -5.80 -10.50 6.74
N ARG A 159 -5.19 -10.87 7.86
CA ARG A 159 -4.04 -10.14 8.43
C ARG A 159 -2.86 -10.18 7.45
N GLY A 160 -2.33 -9.02 7.09
CA GLY A 160 -1.20 -8.89 6.15
C GLY A 160 -1.59 -8.78 4.67
N ALA A 161 -2.86 -8.99 4.34
CA ALA A 161 -3.43 -8.62 3.03
C ALA A 161 -3.76 -7.12 2.97
N SER A 162 -3.99 -6.61 1.76
CA SER A 162 -4.51 -5.27 1.47
C SER A 162 -5.74 -5.30 0.56
N HIS A 163 -6.55 -4.24 0.61
CA HIS A 163 -7.54 -3.95 -0.41
C HIS A 163 -6.88 -3.13 -1.52
N HIS A 164 -6.67 -3.73 -2.69
CA HIS A 164 -5.85 -3.13 -3.76
C HIS A 164 -6.60 -2.86 -5.09
N GLN A 165 -7.83 -3.36 -5.27
CA GLN A 165 -8.76 -2.97 -6.33
C GLN A 165 -8.94 -1.44 -6.43
N LYS A 166 -8.90 -0.90 -7.65
CA LYS A 166 -9.09 0.52 -7.95
C LYS A 166 -10.09 0.68 -9.08
N PHE A 167 -11.26 1.21 -8.77
CA PHE A 167 -12.31 1.44 -9.75
C PHE A 167 -13.29 2.55 -9.36
N VAL A 168 -13.90 3.16 -10.38
CA VAL A 168 -15.05 4.07 -10.23
C VAL A 168 -16.22 3.55 -11.05
N VAL A 169 -17.44 3.58 -10.51
CA VAL A 169 -18.67 3.23 -11.24
C VAL A 169 -19.67 4.37 -11.12
N ILE A 170 -20.25 4.77 -12.23
CA ILE A 170 -21.23 5.85 -12.35
C ILE A 170 -22.55 5.27 -12.88
N ASP A 171 -23.61 5.46 -12.10
CA ASP A 171 -25.01 5.12 -12.39
C ASP A 171 -25.27 3.68 -12.88
N ASP A 172 -24.38 2.73 -12.55
CA ASP A 172 -24.36 1.36 -13.10
C ASP A 172 -24.30 1.30 -14.64
N ARG A 173 -23.83 2.40 -15.26
CA ARG A 173 -23.77 2.62 -16.72
C ARG A 173 -22.38 2.92 -17.25
N LEU A 174 -21.43 3.34 -16.42
CA LEU A 174 -20.03 3.55 -16.82
C LEU A 174 -19.11 3.09 -15.68
N ALA A 175 -18.03 2.38 -16.01
CA ALA A 175 -17.01 1.95 -15.07
C ALA A 175 -15.61 2.30 -15.57
N PHE A 176 -14.71 2.54 -14.62
CA PHE A 176 -13.27 2.71 -14.79
C PHE A 176 -12.54 1.70 -13.92
N VAL A 177 -11.57 0.94 -14.44
CA VAL A 177 -10.81 -0.08 -13.68
C VAL A 177 -9.35 -0.12 -14.12
N GLY A 178 -8.39 -0.16 -13.20
CA GLY A 178 -6.96 -0.23 -13.55
C GLY A 178 -6.01 -0.01 -12.38
N GLY A 179 -4.84 0.57 -12.65
CA GLY A 179 -3.79 0.80 -11.67
C GLY A 179 -3.93 2.08 -10.84
N ILE A 180 -4.76 3.04 -11.26
CA ILE A 180 -4.70 4.43 -10.77
C ILE A 180 -5.66 4.68 -9.59
N ASP A 181 -5.08 5.00 -8.42
CA ASP A 181 -5.78 5.50 -7.23
C ASP A 181 -6.14 7.00 -7.37
N LEU A 182 -7.26 7.43 -6.76
CA LEU A 182 -7.60 8.85 -6.64
C LEU A 182 -6.89 9.49 -5.42
N THR A 183 -5.55 9.48 -5.45
CA THR A 183 -4.70 9.98 -4.37
C THR A 183 -3.48 10.76 -4.88
N ARG A 184 -2.66 11.25 -3.96
CA ARG A 184 -1.45 12.01 -4.22
C ARG A 184 -0.40 11.23 -5.02
N SER A 185 0.42 11.98 -5.76
CA SER A 185 1.58 11.46 -6.50
C SER A 185 1.24 10.40 -7.56
N ARG A 186 0.09 10.54 -8.23
CA ARG A 186 -0.33 9.75 -9.40
C ARG A 186 -0.40 10.57 -10.70
N TRP A 187 -0.65 11.88 -10.63
CA TRP A 187 -0.88 12.72 -11.81
C TRP A 187 0.42 12.89 -12.61
N ASP A 188 0.36 12.59 -13.90
CA ASP A 188 1.41 12.87 -14.87
C ASP A 188 0.83 12.89 -16.28
N THR A 189 1.61 13.37 -17.25
CA THR A 189 1.28 13.36 -18.69
C THR A 189 2.22 12.40 -19.43
N SER A 190 1.77 11.88 -20.58
CA SER A 190 2.50 10.87 -21.37
C SER A 190 3.87 11.33 -21.91
N GLU A 191 4.18 12.63 -21.85
CA GLU A 191 5.52 13.16 -22.10
C GLU A 191 6.52 12.89 -20.95
N HIS A 192 6.02 12.74 -19.71
CA HIS A 192 6.78 12.49 -18.49
C HIS A 192 7.96 13.46 -18.23
N VAL A 193 7.78 14.74 -18.57
CA VAL A 193 8.79 15.81 -18.44
C VAL A 193 9.44 15.76 -17.04
N PRO A 194 10.78 15.66 -16.89
CA PRO A 194 11.46 15.32 -15.62
C PRO A 194 11.05 16.14 -14.39
N ASP A 195 10.81 17.44 -14.56
CA ASP A 195 10.49 18.38 -13.49
C ASP A 195 9.25 19.23 -13.83
N ASP A 196 8.20 18.58 -14.34
CA ASP A 196 6.91 19.22 -14.63
C ASP A 196 6.35 19.97 -13.39
N PRO A 197 6.13 21.30 -13.47
CA PRO A 197 5.70 22.09 -12.33
C PRO A 197 4.27 21.77 -11.85
N ARG A 198 3.48 21.03 -12.65
CA ARG A 198 2.12 20.58 -12.36
C ARG A 198 2.10 19.32 -11.47
N ARG A 199 3.18 18.50 -11.47
CA ARG A 199 3.32 17.33 -10.59
C ARG A 199 3.60 17.72 -9.14
N ARG A 200 2.54 18.10 -8.43
CA ARG A 200 2.58 18.47 -6.99
C ARG A 200 1.59 17.67 -6.16
N ASP A 201 2.04 17.23 -5.00
CA ASP A 201 1.20 16.57 -4.00
C ASP A 201 0.30 17.61 -3.29
N PRO A 202 -0.74 17.19 -2.54
CA PRO A 202 -1.67 18.11 -1.86
C PRO A 202 -1.06 19.00 -0.76
N ASN A 203 0.24 18.90 -0.52
CA ASN A 203 1.02 19.74 0.39
C ASN A 203 2.02 20.64 -0.38
N GLY A 204 1.99 20.63 -1.72
CA GLY A 204 2.81 21.44 -2.63
C GLY A 204 4.12 20.80 -3.08
N THR A 205 4.49 19.65 -2.51
CA THR A 205 5.75 18.94 -2.77
C THR A 205 5.76 18.34 -4.18
N THR A 206 6.83 18.57 -4.95
CA THR A 206 7.00 17.98 -6.28
C THR A 206 7.36 16.50 -6.22
N TYR A 207 7.05 15.75 -7.28
CA TYR A 207 7.42 14.34 -7.42
C TYR A 207 7.88 13.98 -8.84
N GLY A 208 8.70 12.93 -8.93
CA GLY A 208 9.17 12.39 -10.22
C GLY A 208 8.04 11.78 -11.05
N PRO A 209 8.28 11.52 -12.35
CA PRO A 209 7.24 11.07 -13.25
C PRO A 209 6.70 9.67 -12.94
N PHE A 210 5.45 9.44 -13.32
CA PHE A 210 4.62 8.31 -12.92
C PHE A 210 3.78 7.82 -14.11
N HIS A 211 3.98 6.57 -14.55
CA HIS A 211 3.25 5.97 -15.67
C HIS A 211 2.26 4.92 -15.19
N ASP A 212 1.02 4.97 -15.67
CA ASP A 212 -0.03 4.01 -15.30
C ASP A 212 -1.18 3.99 -16.31
N ILE A 213 -2.03 2.97 -16.25
CA ILE A 213 -3.11 2.72 -17.21
C ILE A 213 -4.44 2.40 -16.53
N GLN A 214 -5.54 2.88 -17.11
CA GLN A 214 -6.91 2.66 -16.66
C GLN A 214 -7.80 2.29 -17.85
N THR A 215 -8.69 1.32 -17.68
CA THR A 215 -9.75 1.02 -18.64
C THR A 215 -11.00 1.86 -18.35
N MET A 216 -11.83 2.09 -19.37
CA MET A 216 -13.12 2.76 -19.28
C MET A 216 -14.14 2.08 -20.20
N PHE A 217 -15.31 1.71 -19.67
CA PHE A 217 -16.32 0.93 -20.41
C PHE A 217 -17.73 1.06 -19.82
N ASP A 218 -18.75 0.74 -20.62
CA ASP A 218 -20.17 0.79 -20.24
C ASP A 218 -20.86 -0.60 -20.28
N GLY A 219 -22.10 -0.68 -20.77
CA GLY A 219 -22.87 -1.92 -20.95
C GLY A 219 -23.16 -2.72 -19.67
N ASP A 220 -23.30 -4.03 -19.85
CA ASP A 220 -23.48 -5.01 -18.78
C ASP A 220 -22.20 -5.17 -17.92
N ALA A 221 -21.03 -4.88 -18.50
CA ALA A 221 -19.75 -4.91 -17.82
C ALA A 221 -19.67 -3.86 -16.71
N ALA A 222 -20.04 -2.60 -16.98
CA ALA A 222 -20.04 -1.54 -15.97
C ALA A 222 -20.97 -1.86 -14.78
N ARG A 223 -22.14 -2.45 -15.07
CA ARG A 223 -23.09 -2.91 -14.04
C ARG A 223 -22.50 -3.99 -13.14
N ALA A 224 -21.73 -4.92 -13.68
CA ALA A 224 -21.06 -5.97 -12.92
C ALA A 224 -19.97 -5.42 -11.97
N ILE A 225 -19.23 -4.38 -12.37
CA ILE A 225 -18.32 -3.66 -11.44
C ILE A 225 -19.12 -2.93 -10.36
N GLY A 226 -20.29 -2.39 -10.68
CA GLY A 226 -21.21 -1.83 -9.68
C GLY A 226 -21.75 -2.87 -8.68
N GLU A 227 -22.01 -4.10 -9.14
CA GLU A 227 -22.40 -5.23 -8.29
C GLU A 227 -21.26 -5.64 -7.35
N LEU A 228 -20.02 -5.72 -7.85
CA LEU A 228 -18.82 -5.89 -7.04
C LEU A 228 -18.67 -4.76 -6.01
N ALA A 229 -18.90 -3.50 -6.39
CA ALA A 229 -18.88 -2.36 -5.48
C ALA A 229 -19.90 -2.48 -4.35
N ARG A 230 -21.15 -2.86 -4.68
CA ARG A 230 -22.25 -3.07 -3.73
C ARG A 230 -21.99 -4.26 -2.79
N GLU A 231 -21.47 -5.36 -3.32
CA GLU A 231 -21.06 -6.48 -2.48
C GLU A 231 -19.92 -6.07 -1.55
N ARG A 232 -18.88 -5.41 -2.05
CA ARG A 232 -17.75 -5.00 -1.22
C ARG A 232 -18.18 -4.04 -0.12
N TRP A 233 -19.04 -3.07 -0.43
CA TRP A 233 -19.64 -2.19 0.57
C TRP A 233 -20.46 -2.96 1.61
N ARG A 234 -21.23 -3.98 1.20
CA ARG A 234 -21.97 -4.88 2.10
C ARG A 234 -21.02 -5.65 3.02
N ARG A 235 -19.89 -6.17 2.50
CA ARG A 235 -18.86 -6.88 3.27
C ARG A 235 -18.20 -5.94 4.29
N ALA A 236 -17.78 -4.75 3.87
CA ALA A 236 -17.11 -3.74 4.70
C ALA A 236 -18.01 -3.12 5.79
N CYS A 237 -19.23 -2.71 5.43
CA CYS A 237 -20.10 -1.90 6.28
C CYS A 237 -21.27 -2.66 6.92
N GLY A 238 -21.46 -3.95 6.61
CA GLY A 238 -22.58 -4.76 7.09
C GLY A 238 -23.97 -4.34 6.57
N LYS A 239 -24.05 -3.34 5.69
CA LYS A 239 -25.31 -2.77 5.17
C LYS A 239 -25.37 -2.93 3.65
N ARG A 240 -26.47 -3.50 3.14
CA ARG A 240 -26.79 -3.47 1.71
C ARG A 240 -27.17 -2.03 1.33
N ILE A 241 -26.59 -1.51 0.24
CA ILE A 241 -27.08 -0.27 -0.37
C ILE A 241 -28.32 -0.63 -1.19
N ALA A 242 -29.47 -0.16 -0.75
CA ALA A 242 -30.71 -0.24 -1.53
C ALA A 242 -30.70 0.81 -2.63
N ILE A 243 -30.01 0.52 -3.75
CA ILE A 243 -30.29 1.21 -5.01
C ILE A 243 -31.73 0.85 -5.37
N ARG A 244 -32.61 1.85 -5.48
CA ARG A 244 -33.86 1.66 -6.21
C ARG A 244 -33.48 1.47 -7.66
N ALA A 245 -33.52 0.23 -8.13
CA ALA A 245 -33.34 -0.14 -9.53
C ALA A 245 -34.59 0.28 -10.35
N GLU A 246 -34.90 1.57 -10.31
CA GLU A 246 -35.45 2.25 -11.48
C GLU A 246 -34.44 1.95 -12.60
N ARG A 247 -34.81 1.12 -13.57
CA ARG A 247 -34.05 1.02 -14.84
C ARG A 247 -33.79 2.46 -15.29
N ALA A 248 -32.54 2.76 -15.65
CA ALA A 248 -32.20 4.08 -16.14
C ALA A 248 -33.18 4.42 -17.27
N ARG A 249 -33.98 5.48 -17.09
CA ARG A 249 -34.91 5.92 -18.13
C ARG A 249 -34.09 6.23 -19.38
N GLU A 250 -34.66 5.99 -20.55
CA GLU A 250 -34.00 6.27 -21.83
C GLU A 250 -33.60 7.76 -21.90
N ASP A 251 -34.41 8.64 -21.28
CA ASP A 251 -34.13 10.08 -21.05
C ASP A 251 -32.87 10.41 -20.22
N SER A 252 -32.27 9.46 -19.50
CA SER A 252 -31.17 9.76 -18.57
C SER A 252 -29.86 9.93 -19.33
N ALA A 253 -29.30 11.14 -19.25
CA ALA A 253 -28.07 11.54 -19.95
C ALA A 253 -26.94 10.50 -19.82
N ASP A 254 -26.29 10.23 -20.96
CA ASP A 254 -25.17 9.32 -21.07
C ASP A 254 -23.98 9.79 -20.20
N PRO A 255 -23.49 8.98 -19.24
CA PRO A 255 -22.34 9.34 -18.42
C PRO A 255 -21.01 9.33 -19.17
N TRP A 256 -20.94 8.81 -20.40
CA TRP A 256 -19.73 8.83 -21.22
C TRP A 256 -19.33 10.29 -21.59
N PRO A 257 -18.11 10.74 -21.24
CA PRO A 257 -17.58 12.05 -21.63
C PRO A 257 -17.52 12.23 -23.15
N ARG A 258 -17.97 13.38 -23.65
CA ARG A 258 -17.92 13.66 -25.11
C ARG A 258 -16.49 13.78 -25.65
N SER A 259 -15.53 14.06 -24.77
CA SER A 259 -14.10 14.12 -25.05
C SER A 259 -13.40 12.76 -24.98
N ALA A 260 -13.99 11.73 -24.36
CA ALA A 260 -13.37 10.43 -24.24
C ALA A 260 -13.47 9.66 -25.56
N PRO A 261 -12.33 9.21 -26.14
CA PRO A 261 -12.36 8.39 -27.34
C PRO A 261 -13.12 7.08 -27.08
N VAL A 262 -13.63 6.46 -28.13
CA VAL A 262 -14.16 5.08 -28.12
C VAL A 262 -13.19 4.25 -28.95
N ASN A 263 -12.40 3.38 -28.32
CA ASN A 263 -11.42 2.55 -29.05
C ASN A 263 -12.06 1.29 -29.61
N LEU A 264 -12.94 0.65 -28.84
CA LEU A 264 -13.76 -0.49 -29.26
C LEU A 264 -15.23 -0.21 -28.98
N ARG A 265 -16.08 -0.85 -29.77
CA ARG A 265 -17.52 -0.98 -29.57
C ARG A 265 -17.89 -2.45 -29.46
N ASP A 266 -19.04 -2.76 -28.91
CA ASP A 266 -19.66 -4.09 -28.99
C ASP A 266 -18.66 -5.23 -28.71
N VAL A 267 -18.15 -5.25 -27.46
CA VAL A 267 -17.03 -6.11 -27.05
C VAL A 267 -17.38 -6.92 -25.80
N SER A 268 -17.08 -8.21 -25.83
CA SER A 268 -17.09 -9.09 -24.65
C SER A 268 -15.79 -8.94 -23.87
N LEU A 269 -15.89 -8.62 -22.59
CA LEU A 269 -14.75 -8.53 -21.68
C LEU A 269 -14.90 -9.48 -20.47
N GLY A 270 -13.77 -9.98 -19.99
CA GLY A 270 -13.66 -10.74 -18.75
C GLY A 270 -13.38 -9.82 -17.55
N ILE A 271 -13.99 -10.13 -16.41
CA ILE A 271 -13.71 -9.50 -15.12
C ILE A 271 -13.03 -10.56 -14.25
N SER A 272 -11.76 -10.39 -13.92
CA SER A 272 -10.95 -11.40 -13.22
C SER A 272 -10.52 -10.88 -11.85
N LEU A 273 -10.81 -11.66 -10.79
CA LEU A 273 -10.60 -11.25 -9.39
C LEU A 273 -9.55 -12.10 -8.67
N THR A 274 -8.75 -11.45 -7.85
CA THR A 274 -8.07 -12.10 -6.71
C THR A 274 -8.84 -11.71 -5.45
N GLU A 275 -9.23 -12.68 -4.64
CA GLU A 275 -9.71 -12.47 -3.26
C GLU A 275 -9.18 -13.61 -2.37
N PRO A 276 -8.47 -13.31 -1.27
CA PRO A 276 -7.98 -14.36 -0.37
C PRO A 276 -9.14 -15.00 0.42
N PRO A 277 -8.99 -16.23 0.93
CA PRO A 277 -10.03 -16.88 1.73
C PRO A 277 -10.24 -16.10 3.03
N TYR A 278 -11.48 -15.66 3.29
CA TYR A 278 -11.77 -14.84 4.48
C TYR A 278 -13.20 -15.03 5.02
N ARG A 279 -13.28 -15.35 6.32
CA ARG A 279 -14.49 -15.75 7.04
C ARG A 279 -15.15 -16.95 6.34
N SER A 280 -16.32 -16.75 5.72
CA SER A 280 -17.11 -17.77 5.04
C SER A 280 -16.89 -17.82 3.51
N HIS A 281 -15.96 -17.02 2.97
CA HIS A 281 -15.71 -16.95 1.52
C HIS A 281 -14.45 -17.75 1.18
N GLY A 282 -14.57 -18.63 0.17
CA GLY A 282 -13.43 -19.32 -0.44
C GLY A 282 -12.53 -18.36 -1.22
N PRO A 283 -11.34 -18.83 -1.65
CA PRO A 283 -10.42 -18.03 -2.45
C PRO A 283 -10.95 -17.78 -3.86
N ARG A 284 -10.62 -16.62 -4.41
CA ARG A 284 -10.65 -16.32 -5.85
C ARG A 284 -9.22 -16.07 -6.31
N GLN A 285 -8.77 -16.80 -7.32
CA GLN A 285 -7.43 -16.71 -7.90
C GLN A 285 -7.51 -16.62 -9.43
N GLN A 286 -8.56 -15.96 -9.94
CA GLN A 286 -8.87 -15.91 -11.37
C GLN A 286 -7.77 -15.18 -12.13
N VAL A 287 -7.19 -14.12 -11.57
CA VAL A 287 -6.03 -13.42 -12.16
C VAL A 287 -4.79 -14.33 -12.23
N ARG A 288 -4.54 -15.17 -11.23
CA ARG A 288 -3.44 -16.15 -11.26
C ARG A 288 -3.61 -17.18 -12.38
N ALA A 289 -4.83 -17.68 -12.57
CA ALA A 289 -5.14 -18.60 -13.66
C ALA A 289 -5.04 -17.90 -15.03
N LEU A 290 -5.62 -16.71 -15.17
CA LEU A 290 -5.57 -15.87 -16.37
C LEU A 290 -4.14 -15.63 -16.85
N ILE A 291 -3.25 -15.17 -15.97
CA ILE A 291 -1.88 -14.83 -16.34
C ILE A 291 -1.11 -16.09 -16.80
N ALA A 292 -1.34 -17.24 -16.13
CA ALA A 292 -0.78 -18.51 -16.57
C ALA A 292 -1.33 -18.95 -17.95
N ASP A 293 -2.64 -18.86 -18.15
CA ASP A 293 -3.31 -19.21 -19.42
C ASP A 293 -2.82 -18.32 -20.58
N MET A 294 -2.76 -16.99 -20.37
CA MET A 294 -2.30 -16.02 -21.37
C MET A 294 -0.86 -16.28 -21.79
N ILE A 295 0.03 -16.56 -20.83
CA ILE A 295 1.42 -16.92 -21.15
C ILE A 295 1.46 -18.29 -21.88
N ALA A 296 0.69 -19.28 -21.45
CA ALA A 296 0.68 -20.61 -22.08
C ALA A 296 0.12 -20.59 -23.52
N ALA A 297 -0.79 -19.68 -23.85
CA ALA A 297 -1.38 -19.54 -25.19
C ALA A 297 -0.46 -18.85 -26.22
N SER A 298 0.58 -18.15 -25.76
CA SER A 298 1.44 -17.26 -26.56
C SER A 298 2.27 -17.95 -27.65
N ARG A 299 2.43 -17.26 -28.79
CA ARG A 299 3.05 -17.78 -30.03
C ARG A 299 4.09 -16.86 -30.66
N HIS A 300 3.93 -15.54 -30.52
CA HIS A 300 4.69 -14.54 -31.25
C HIS A 300 5.33 -13.51 -30.31
N HIS A 301 4.55 -12.94 -29.39
CA HIS A 301 5.07 -11.97 -28.42
C HIS A 301 4.19 -11.81 -27.18
N ILE A 302 4.85 -11.50 -26.07
CA ILE A 302 4.26 -11.04 -24.81
C ILE A 302 4.88 -9.68 -24.50
N TYR A 303 4.04 -8.64 -24.40
CA TYR A 303 4.43 -7.33 -23.86
C TYR A 303 3.86 -7.20 -22.44
N ILE A 304 4.71 -6.88 -21.47
CA ILE A 304 4.34 -6.72 -20.06
C ILE A 304 4.77 -5.33 -19.58
N GLU A 305 3.87 -4.64 -18.89
CA GLU A 305 4.24 -3.55 -18.00
C GLU A 305 3.85 -3.91 -16.58
N ASN A 306 4.81 -3.86 -15.64
CA ASN A 306 4.45 -4.07 -14.25
C ASN A 306 5.38 -3.40 -13.23
N GLN A 307 4.75 -2.83 -12.19
CA GLN A 307 5.42 -2.32 -11.00
C GLN A 307 6.29 -3.38 -10.30
N TYR A 308 5.82 -4.63 -10.24
CA TYR A 308 6.53 -5.74 -9.62
C TYR A 308 6.55 -6.96 -10.55
N PHE A 309 7.70 -7.63 -10.61
CA PHE A 309 7.93 -8.80 -11.46
C PHE A 309 8.66 -9.86 -10.62
N THR A 310 7.90 -10.54 -9.75
CA THR A 310 8.39 -11.45 -8.71
C THR A 310 7.56 -12.74 -8.57
N ALA A 311 6.39 -12.82 -9.21
CA ALA A 311 5.44 -13.93 -9.03
C ALA A 311 5.95 -15.27 -9.55
N ALA A 312 5.87 -16.32 -8.73
CA ALA A 312 6.32 -17.66 -9.09
C ALA A 312 5.50 -18.27 -10.25
N VAL A 313 4.21 -17.95 -10.35
CA VAL A 313 3.35 -18.39 -11.47
C VAL A 313 3.83 -17.83 -12.82
N VAL A 314 4.33 -16.58 -12.82
CA VAL A 314 4.88 -15.93 -14.02
C VAL A 314 6.24 -16.51 -14.37
N ARG A 315 7.09 -16.75 -13.36
CA ARG A 315 8.40 -17.40 -13.53
C ARG A 315 8.27 -18.74 -14.24
N GLU A 316 7.47 -19.67 -13.72
CA GLU A 316 7.36 -21.00 -14.34
C GLU A 316 6.62 -20.97 -15.69
N ALA A 317 5.59 -20.13 -15.86
CA ALA A 317 4.88 -20.03 -17.12
C ALA A 317 5.75 -19.46 -18.26
N LEU A 318 6.53 -18.40 -17.99
CA LEU A 318 7.47 -17.84 -18.98
C LEU A 318 8.62 -18.81 -19.26
N ARG A 319 9.20 -19.42 -18.22
CA ARG A 319 10.24 -20.46 -18.35
C ARG A 319 9.82 -21.64 -19.23
N ALA A 320 8.54 -22.04 -19.16
CA ALA A 320 7.98 -23.07 -20.03
C ALA A 320 7.76 -22.64 -21.49
N ARG A 321 7.84 -21.34 -21.82
CA ARG A 321 7.76 -20.80 -23.19
C ARG A 321 9.11 -20.37 -23.77
N LEU A 322 10.08 -20.01 -22.94
CA LEU A 322 11.42 -19.58 -23.40
C LEU A 322 12.29 -20.75 -23.89
N GLY A 323 12.11 -21.96 -23.35
CA GLY A 323 12.74 -23.18 -23.85
C GLY A 323 12.17 -23.75 -25.17
N ASP A 324 11.40 -22.96 -25.94
CA ASP A 324 10.87 -23.31 -27.26
C ASP A 324 11.57 -22.47 -28.33
N PRO A 325 12.25 -23.06 -29.34
CA PRO A 325 12.91 -22.30 -30.41
C PRO A 325 11.93 -21.56 -31.34
N ARG A 326 10.61 -21.73 -31.14
CA ARG A 326 9.55 -20.94 -31.76
C ARG A 326 8.67 -20.28 -30.70
N GLY A 327 9.26 -19.98 -29.54
CA GLY A 327 8.62 -19.25 -28.45
C GLY A 327 8.33 -17.78 -28.82
N PRO A 328 7.52 -17.10 -28.00
CA PRO A 328 7.26 -15.68 -28.15
C PRO A 328 8.49 -14.85 -27.75
N ASP A 329 8.63 -13.65 -28.32
CA ASP A 329 9.45 -12.62 -27.67
C ASP A 329 8.76 -12.13 -26.40
N VAL A 330 9.48 -12.08 -25.29
CA VAL A 330 8.97 -11.62 -23.99
C VAL A 330 9.64 -10.30 -23.63
N ALA A 331 8.94 -9.19 -23.88
CA ALA A 331 9.39 -7.84 -23.55
C ALA A 331 8.71 -7.35 -22.26
N VAL A 332 9.50 -7.13 -21.21
CA VAL A 332 9.00 -6.70 -19.89
C VAL A 332 9.53 -5.32 -19.55
N VAL A 333 8.65 -4.36 -19.26
CA VAL A 333 9.00 -3.04 -18.75
C VAL A 333 8.67 -2.96 -17.26
N ALA A 334 9.66 -2.55 -16.47
CA ALA A 334 9.56 -2.40 -15.01
C ALA A 334 10.21 -1.09 -14.55
N PRO A 335 9.81 -0.52 -13.39
CA PRO A 335 10.48 0.65 -12.83
C PRO A 335 11.89 0.28 -12.38
N ARG A 336 12.91 1.11 -12.66
CA ARG A 336 14.31 0.84 -12.29
C ARG A 336 14.44 0.62 -10.78
N MET A 337 13.97 1.59 -10.00
CA MET A 337 13.91 1.55 -8.54
C MET A 337 12.46 1.55 -8.06
N GLN A 338 12.22 0.97 -6.89
CA GLN A 338 10.93 0.87 -6.22
C GLN A 338 10.89 1.79 -4.99
N SER A 339 9.69 2.28 -4.66
CA SER A 339 9.54 3.30 -3.62
C SER A 339 9.83 2.76 -2.20
N GLY A 340 10.96 3.19 -1.63
CA GLY A 340 11.32 2.95 -0.24
C GLY A 340 12.33 1.81 -0.04
N TRP A 341 13.34 2.06 0.81
CA TRP A 341 14.50 1.19 1.01
C TRP A 341 14.16 -0.27 1.33
N LEU A 342 13.09 -0.51 2.10
CA LEU A 342 12.66 -1.86 2.50
C LEU A 342 12.00 -2.64 1.35
N VAL A 343 11.34 -1.92 0.42
CA VAL A 343 10.73 -2.51 -0.77
C VAL A 343 11.82 -2.89 -1.76
N GLU A 344 12.71 -1.96 -2.11
CA GLU A 344 13.85 -2.23 -3.00
C GLU A 344 14.74 -3.37 -2.45
N ALA A 345 15.08 -3.33 -1.15
CA ALA A 345 15.91 -4.36 -0.51
C ALA A 345 15.26 -5.75 -0.43
N THR A 346 13.99 -5.94 -0.81
CA THR A 346 13.31 -7.24 -0.79
C THR A 346 12.72 -7.62 -2.15
N MET A 347 11.84 -6.80 -2.70
CA MET A 347 11.21 -7.00 -4.01
C MET A 347 12.22 -6.85 -5.15
N GLY A 348 13.24 -5.98 -5.00
CA GLY A 348 14.36 -5.88 -5.95
C GLY A 348 15.19 -7.18 -6.02
N VAL A 349 15.43 -7.83 -4.88
CA VAL A 349 16.13 -9.13 -4.79
C VAL A 349 15.28 -10.26 -5.39
N LEU A 350 13.97 -10.31 -5.12
CA LEU A 350 13.08 -11.28 -5.76
C LEU A 350 13.02 -11.10 -7.29
N ARG A 351 12.98 -9.86 -7.77
CA ARG A 351 13.01 -9.52 -9.19
C ARG A 351 14.32 -9.97 -9.84
N ALA A 352 15.46 -9.74 -9.17
CA ALA A 352 16.77 -10.21 -9.63
C ALA A 352 16.84 -11.76 -9.71
N ARG A 353 16.32 -12.47 -8.70
CA ARG A 353 16.20 -13.95 -8.74
C ARG A 353 15.32 -14.44 -9.89
N LEU A 354 14.16 -13.83 -10.10
CA LEU A 354 13.25 -14.22 -11.19
C LEU A 354 13.87 -13.93 -12.56
N HIS A 355 14.49 -12.75 -12.73
CA HIS A 355 15.22 -12.38 -13.93
C HIS A 355 16.36 -13.36 -14.25
N GLY A 356 17.14 -13.77 -13.25
CA GLY A 356 18.17 -14.81 -13.39
C GLY A 356 17.61 -16.13 -13.92
N VAL A 357 16.55 -16.66 -13.30
CA VAL A 357 15.90 -17.92 -13.73
C VAL A 357 15.30 -17.85 -15.13
N LEU A 358 14.88 -16.67 -15.60
CA LEU A 358 14.42 -16.49 -16.98
C LEU A 358 15.59 -16.40 -17.96
N ASN A 359 16.67 -15.69 -17.64
CA ASN A 359 17.89 -15.66 -18.46
C ASN A 359 18.53 -17.06 -18.58
N GLU A 360 18.54 -17.84 -17.49
CA GLU A 360 19.03 -19.23 -17.46
C GLU A 360 18.17 -20.20 -18.29
N ALA A 361 16.94 -19.82 -18.63
CA ALA A 361 16.00 -20.62 -19.42
C ALA A 361 15.80 -20.11 -20.86
N ASP A 362 16.46 -19.00 -21.22
CA ASP A 362 16.32 -18.33 -22.51
C ASP A 362 17.42 -18.75 -23.49
N GLU A 363 17.38 -20.00 -23.94
CA GLU A 363 18.34 -20.56 -24.91
C GLU A 363 18.32 -19.85 -26.27
N TYR A 364 17.28 -19.07 -26.56
CA TYR A 364 16.99 -18.51 -27.89
C TYR A 364 16.90 -16.97 -27.92
N ASP A 365 17.37 -16.29 -26.87
CA ASP A 365 17.45 -14.82 -26.78
C ASP A 365 16.09 -14.08 -26.89
N HIS A 366 15.02 -14.77 -26.47
CA HIS A 366 13.62 -14.35 -26.55
C HIS A 366 13.18 -13.44 -25.39
N TYR A 367 13.89 -13.39 -24.26
CA TYR A 367 13.51 -12.61 -23.08
C TYR A 367 14.31 -11.32 -22.96
N ARG A 368 13.60 -10.21 -22.66
CA ARG A 368 14.21 -8.92 -22.30
C ARG A 368 13.46 -8.23 -21.17
N LEU A 369 14.23 -7.80 -20.17
CA LEU A 369 13.80 -6.86 -19.16
C LEU A 369 14.34 -5.46 -19.48
N TYR A 370 13.45 -4.48 -19.44
CA TYR A 370 13.71 -3.07 -19.74
C TYR A 370 13.28 -2.17 -18.57
N CYS A 371 13.91 -1.00 -18.47
CA CYS A 371 13.40 0.12 -17.69
C CYS A 371 13.35 1.38 -18.56
N PRO A 372 12.35 2.27 -18.41
CA PRO A 372 12.35 3.53 -19.14
C PRO A 372 13.43 4.48 -18.62
N HIS A 373 14.11 5.14 -19.56
CA HIS A 373 15.06 6.21 -19.32
C HIS A 373 14.49 7.52 -19.87
N ILE A 374 14.61 8.58 -19.08
CA ILE A 374 14.30 9.95 -19.50
C ILE A 374 15.49 10.82 -19.08
N GLU A 375 16.08 11.50 -20.05
CA GLU A 375 17.16 12.45 -19.83
C GLU A 375 16.76 13.54 -18.83
N GLY A 376 17.70 14.03 -18.01
CA GLY A 376 17.43 15.02 -16.96
C GLY A 376 16.83 14.47 -15.65
N LEU A 377 16.47 13.18 -15.56
CA LEU A 377 16.01 12.60 -14.29
C LEU A 377 17.11 12.42 -13.25
N GLY A 378 18.37 12.26 -13.65
CA GLY A 378 19.49 11.90 -12.75
C GLY A 378 19.29 10.49 -12.19
N ASP A 379 19.43 10.32 -10.87
CA ASP A 379 19.19 9.05 -10.18
C ASP A 379 17.71 8.67 -10.07
N ARG A 380 16.78 9.55 -10.49
CA ARG A 380 15.34 9.26 -10.53
C ARG A 380 15.02 8.36 -11.74
N CYS A 381 13.89 7.66 -11.70
CA CYS A 381 13.35 6.93 -12.85
C CYS A 381 11.86 7.23 -13.04
N LEU A 382 11.34 6.92 -14.23
CA LEU A 382 9.89 6.83 -14.45
C LEU A 382 9.33 5.72 -13.55
N ASN A 383 8.37 6.06 -12.69
CA ASN A 383 7.70 5.08 -11.85
C ASN A 383 6.60 4.38 -12.66
N VAL A 384 6.99 3.30 -13.35
CA VAL A 384 6.06 2.38 -14.03
C VAL A 384 5.20 1.69 -12.98
N HIS A 385 3.99 2.21 -12.79
CA HIS A 385 2.98 1.70 -11.88
C HIS A 385 1.88 0.91 -12.61
N SER A 386 1.85 0.92 -13.95
CA SER A 386 0.92 0.11 -14.76
C SER A 386 0.94 -1.37 -14.37
N LYS A 387 -0.20 -2.03 -14.62
CA LYS A 387 -0.37 -3.48 -14.48
C LYS A 387 -1.02 -4.04 -15.75
N GLY A 388 -0.22 -4.13 -16.82
CA GLY A 388 -0.66 -4.51 -18.16
C GLY A 388 0.05 -5.75 -18.69
N MET A 389 -0.65 -6.56 -19.47
CA MET A 389 -0.05 -7.59 -20.31
C MET A 389 -0.84 -7.71 -21.62
N ILE A 390 -0.12 -7.76 -22.75
CA ILE A 390 -0.64 -8.01 -24.10
C ILE A 390 0.04 -9.26 -24.65
N VAL A 391 -0.72 -10.16 -25.27
CA VAL A 391 -0.20 -11.39 -25.90
C VAL A 391 -0.68 -11.50 -27.35
N ASP A 392 0.27 -11.69 -28.27
CA ASP A 392 0.09 -11.90 -29.71
C ASP A 392 -0.83 -10.88 -30.42
N ASP A 393 -1.01 -9.71 -29.80
CA ASP A 393 -2.04 -8.70 -30.13
C ASP A 393 -3.49 -9.23 -30.15
N THR A 394 -3.75 -10.42 -29.60
CA THR A 394 -5.09 -11.03 -29.51
C THR A 394 -5.73 -10.87 -28.13
N LEU A 395 -4.89 -10.74 -27.10
CA LEU A 395 -5.29 -10.67 -25.69
C LEU A 395 -4.69 -9.44 -25.03
N ILE A 396 -5.47 -8.78 -24.17
CA ILE A 396 -5.00 -7.73 -23.26
C ILE A 396 -5.66 -7.89 -21.88
N THR A 397 -4.87 -7.79 -20.82
CA THR A 397 -5.36 -7.58 -19.44
C THR A 397 -4.83 -6.26 -18.89
N VAL A 398 -5.70 -5.50 -18.22
CA VAL A 398 -5.38 -4.27 -17.49
C VAL A 398 -6.14 -4.28 -16.16
N GLY A 399 -5.50 -3.91 -15.05
CA GLY A 399 -6.16 -3.95 -13.75
C GLY A 399 -5.32 -3.42 -12.60
N SER A 400 -5.63 -3.88 -11.39
CA SER A 400 -4.87 -3.53 -10.18
C SER A 400 -3.78 -4.53 -9.83
N ALA A 401 -3.83 -5.77 -10.35
CA ALA A 401 -2.96 -6.88 -9.97
C ALA A 401 -1.53 -6.76 -10.51
N ASN A 402 -0.55 -6.67 -9.61
CA ASN A 402 0.86 -6.73 -9.98
C ASN A 402 1.27 -8.18 -10.34
N LEU A 403 2.42 -8.35 -11.02
CA LEU A 403 3.04 -9.66 -11.21
C LEU A 403 3.92 -10.03 -10.00
N ASN A 404 3.33 -9.96 -8.81
CA ASN A 404 3.87 -10.45 -7.55
C ASN A 404 2.90 -11.47 -6.90
N ASN A 405 3.41 -12.32 -6.01
CA ASN A 405 2.59 -13.34 -5.36
C ASN A 405 1.43 -12.72 -4.54
N ARG A 406 1.60 -11.52 -3.96
CA ARG A 406 0.54 -10.78 -3.26
C ARG A 406 -0.70 -10.65 -4.12
N SER A 407 -0.57 -10.07 -5.31
CA SER A 407 -1.68 -9.79 -6.22
C SER A 407 -2.25 -11.06 -6.87
N MET A 408 -1.50 -12.16 -6.87
CA MET A 408 -1.98 -13.47 -7.37
C MET A 408 -2.78 -14.27 -6.33
N VAL A 409 -2.61 -14.01 -5.02
CA VAL A 409 -3.08 -14.93 -3.94
C VAL A 409 -3.61 -14.25 -2.68
N LEU A 410 -3.06 -13.10 -2.26
CA LEU A 410 -3.24 -12.52 -0.92
C LEU A 410 -4.05 -11.22 -0.89
N ASP A 411 -3.77 -10.28 -1.80
CA ASP A 411 -4.43 -8.97 -1.83
C ASP A 411 -5.67 -9.03 -2.72
N THR A 412 -6.70 -8.21 -2.43
CA THR A 412 -7.90 -8.22 -3.28
C THR A 412 -7.65 -7.37 -4.53
N GLU A 413 -7.79 -7.97 -5.71
CA GLU A 413 -7.50 -7.36 -7.03
C GLU A 413 -8.68 -7.44 -7.99
N CYS A 414 -8.65 -6.65 -9.06
CA CYS A 414 -9.58 -6.70 -10.18
C CYS A 414 -8.85 -6.34 -11.47
N ASN A 415 -8.92 -7.24 -12.46
CA ASN A 415 -8.43 -7.04 -13.81
C ASN A 415 -9.59 -7.14 -14.80
N ILE A 416 -9.49 -6.37 -15.88
CA ILE A 416 -10.36 -6.41 -17.05
C ILE A 416 -9.57 -7.00 -18.20
N VAL A 417 -10.17 -7.94 -18.90
CA VAL A 417 -9.53 -8.70 -19.99
C VAL A 417 -10.35 -8.58 -21.25
N ILE A 418 -9.69 -8.35 -22.39
CA ILE A 418 -10.30 -8.54 -23.71
C ILE A 418 -9.54 -9.66 -24.41
N ASP A 419 -10.30 -10.61 -24.94
CA ASP A 419 -9.85 -11.59 -25.92
C ASP A 419 -10.57 -11.29 -27.24
N ALA A 420 -9.80 -11.12 -28.31
CA ALA A 420 -10.34 -10.87 -29.64
C ALA A 420 -11.22 -12.01 -30.16
N ASN A 421 -10.99 -13.25 -29.71
CA ASN A 421 -11.69 -14.47 -30.14
C ASN A 421 -11.75 -14.58 -31.68
N GLY A 422 -10.69 -14.14 -32.36
CA GLY A 422 -10.56 -14.11 -33.82
C GLY A 422 -11.07 -12.85 -34.53
N ASP A 423 -11.62 -11.84 -33.83
CA ASP A 423 -12.04 -10.56 -34.44
C ASP A 423 -10.82 -9.68 -34.80
N PRO A 424 -10.49 -9.47 -36.10
CA PRO A 424 -9.31 -8.71 -36.51
C PRO A 424 -9.36 -7.23 -36.11
N ARG A 425 -10.57 -6.68 -35.92
CA ARG A 425 -10.78 -5.31 -35.44
C ARG A 425 -10.31 -5.16 -33.99
N ILE A 426 -10.58 -6.14 -33.13
CA ILE A 426 -10.08 -6.16 -31.76
C ILE A 426 -8.56 -6.32 -31.77
N CYS A 427 -8.02 -7.25 -32.57
CA CYS A 427 -6.57 -7.44 -32.69
C CYS A 427 -5.84 -6.15 -33.10
N SER A 428 -6.36 -5.45 -34.11
CA SER A 428 -5.80 -4.18 -34.59
C SER A 428 -5.75 -3.10 -33.50
N VAL A 429 -6.76 -3.00 -32.64
CA VAL A 429 -6.79 -2.04 -31.53
C VAL A 429 -5.84 -2.47 -30.39
N ILE A 430 -5.70 -3.76 -30.10
CA ILE A 430 -4.72 -4.25 -29.12
C ILE A 430 -3.29 -3.99 -29.61
N ALA A 431 -2.99 -4.26 -30.89
CA ALA A 431 -1.72 -3.91 -31.52
C ALA A 431 -1.45 -2.39 -31.44
N ALA A 432 -2.47 -1.56 -31.69
CA ALA A 432 -2.36 -0.10 -31.56
C ALA A 432 -2.10 0.36 -30.12
N TRP A 433 -2.68 -0.31 -29.10
CA TRP A 433 -2.37 -0.03 -27.69
C TRP A 433 -0.93 -0.44 -27.32
N ARG A 434 -0.46 -1.64 -27.72
CA ARG A 434 0.95 -2.03 -27.55
C ARG A 434 1.88 -1.01 -28.21
N ASN A 435 1.58 -0.63 -29.45
CA ASN A 435 2.39 0.33 -30.21
C ASN A 435 2.40 1.71 -29.55
N ARG A 436 1.27 2.20 -29.02
CA ARG A 436 1.21 3.46 -28.26
C ARG A 436 2.11 3.42 -27.02
N LEU A 437 1.95 2.39 -26.20
CA LEU A 437 2.67 2.25 -24.92
C LEU A 437 4.19 2.15 -25.12
N LEU A 438 4.64 1.28 -26.03
CA LEU A 438 6.05 1.19 -26.40
C LEU A 438 6.59 2.48 -27.00
N ALA A 439 5.82 3.16 -27.86
CA ALA A 439 6.27 4.37 -28.54
C ALA A 439 6.44 5.55 -27.58
N GLU A 440 5.53 5.66 -26.62
CA GLU A 440 5.60 6.62 -25.53
C GLU A 440 6.88 6.40 -24.70
N HIS A 441 7.10 5.17 -24.20
CA HIS A 441 8.32 4.79 -23.49
C HIS A 441 9.63 4.99 -24.30
N LEU A 442 9.60 4.71 -25.60
CA LEU A 442 10.72 4.89 -26.52
C LEU A 442 10.90 6.34 -26.99
N GLY A 443 9.94 7.24 -26.71
CA GLY A 443 9.95 8.63 -27.19
C GLY A 443 9.88 8.76 -28.72
N VAL A 444 9.03 7.97 -29.37
CA VAL A 444 8.82 7.92 -30.83
C VAL A 444 7.31 7.92 -31.17
N PRO A 445 6.90 8.07 -32.45
CA PRO A 445 5.51 7.87 -32.86
C PRO A 445 5.09 6.39 -32.84
N ALA A 446 3.83 6.10 -32.53
CA ALA A 446 3.28 4.73 -32.54
C ALA A 446 3.39 4.01 -33.90
N SER A 447 3.40 4.76 -35.00
CA SER A 447 3.67 4.24 -36.35
C SER A 447 5.09 3.69 -36.51
N ALA A 448 6.09 4.27 -35.82
CA ALA A 448 7.47 3.77 -35.87
C ALA A 448 7.60 2.41 -35.18
N VAL A 449 6.86 2.16 -34.09
CA VAL A 449 6.82 0.83 -33.44
C VAL A 449 6.17 -0.22 -34.35
N SER A 450 5.08 0.13 -35.04
CA SER A 450 4.50 -0.77 -36.06
C SER A 450 5.51 -1.10 -37.15
N GLN A 451 6.08 -0.08 -37.80
CA GLN A 451 7.03 -0.26 -38.90
C GLN A 451 8.30 -1.03 -38.48
N ALA A 452 8.76 -0.84 -37.24
CA ALA A 452 9.88 -1.59 -36.70
C ALA A 452 9.53 -3.08 -36.50
N LEU A 453 8.32 -3.39 -36.04
CA LEU A 453 7.84 -4.77 -35.90
C LEU A 453 7.58 -5.42 -37.27
N ASP A 454 6.89 -4.72 -38.17
CA ASP A 454 6.61 -5.18 -39.55
C ASP A 454 7.92 -5.51 -40.30
N ARG A 455 9.00 -4.76 -40.03
CA ARG A 455 10.35 -4.97 -40.59
C ARG A 455 11.13 -6.12 -39.95
N THR A 456 10.92 -6.41 -38.67
CA THR A 456 11.79 -7.34 -37.90
C THR A 456 11.13 -8.67 -37.56
N GLY A 457 9.79 -8.74 -37.55
CA GLY A 457 9.01 -9.93 -37.18
C GLY A 457 9.13 -10.36 -35.71
N ARG A 458 9.87 -9.61 -34.88
CA ARG A 458 10.19 -9.95 -33.48
C ARG A 458 10.19 -8.68 -32.62
N LEU A 459 9.45 -8.70 -31.50
CA LEU A 459 9.19 -7.54 -30.64
C LEU A 459 10.46 -6.94 -30.01
N ASN A 460 11.37 -7.77 -29.52
CA ASN A 460 12.63 -7.33 -28.91
C ASN A 460 13.57 -6.70 -29.96
N ALA A 461 13.58 -7.23 -31.18
CA ALA A 461 14.32 -6.66 -32.30
C ALA A 461 13.71 -5.31 -32.75
N ALA A 462 12.38 -5.21 -32.79
CA ALA A 462 11.68 -3.95 -33.05
C ALA A 462 12.05 -2.87 -32.03
N ILE A 463 11.94 -3.20 -30.73
CA ILE A 463 12.32 -2.31 -29.61
C ILE A 463 13.80 -1.91 -29.71
N GLY A 464 14.71 -2.87 -29.88
CA GLY A 464 16.15 -2.62 -30.02
C GLY A 464 16.47 -1.69 -31.19
N SER A 465 15.75 -1.80 -32.32
CA SER A 465 15.91 -0.93 -33.49
C SER A 465 15.35 0.49 -33.33
N LEU A 466 14.71 0.79 -32.18
CA LEU A 466 14.15 2.10 -31.81
C LEU A 466 14.79 2.67 -30.53
N MET A 467 15.66 1.92 -29.85
CA MET A 467 16.44 2.42 -28.72
C MET A 467 17.46 3.46 -29.17
N ARG A 468 17.71 4.47 -28.32
CA ARG A 468 18.59 5.62 -28.63
C ARG A 468 19.64 5.82 -27.54
N GLY A 469 20.75 6.47 -27.89
CA GLY A 469 21.79 6.86 -26.92
C GLY A 469 21.41 8.10 -26.08
N GLU A 470 20.49 8.92 -26.58
CA GLU A 470 20.11 10.23 -26.03
C GLU A 470 18.59 10.38 -25.96
N GLY A 471 18.10 11.31 -25.13
CA GLY A 471 16.69 11.58 -24.93
C GLY A 471 15.93 10.48 -24.19
N ARG A 472 14.60 10.45 -24.35
CA ARG A 472 13.73 9.40 -23.80
C ARG A 472 13.88 8.11 -24.58
N THR A 473 14.03 6.98 -23.90
CA THR A 473 14.13 5.65 -24.52
C THR A 473 13.88 4.50 -23.52
N LEU A 474 13.85 3.25 -23.98
CA LEU A 474 13.98 2.07 -23.12
C LEU A 474 15.46 1.68 -22.98
N GLN A 475 15.88 1.25 -21.79
CA GLN A 475 17.21 0.70 -21.55
C GLN A 475 17.09 -0.73 -21.02
N HIS A 476 17.96 -1.64 -21.49
CA HIS A 476 18.07 -2.98 -20.92
C HIS A 476 18.37 -2.90 -19.42
N PHE A 477 17.70 -3.75 -18.64
CA PHE A 477 17.77 -3.71 -17.20
C PHE A 477 18.06 -5.10 -16.63
N ALA A 478 19.31 -5.29 -16.18
CA ALA A 478 19.79 -6.50 -15.52
C ALA A 478 19.90 -6.26 -13.99
N PRO A 479 18.81 -6.44 -13.22
CA PRO A 479 18.86 -6.31 -11.76
C PRO A 479 19.74 -7.40 -11.13
N ALA A 480 20.83 -7.00 -10.49
CA ALA A 480 21.78 -7.90 -9.84
C ALA A 480 21.45 -8.09 -8.34
N THR A 481 21.67 -9.31 -7.82
CA THR A 481 21.63 -9.58 -6.37
C THR A 481 22.97 -9.21 -5.72
N ASN A 482 22.94 -8.46 -4.62
CA ASN A 482 24.09 -8.40 -3.72
C ASN A 482 24.13 -9.70 -2.91
N SER A 483 25.23 -10.46 -3.01
CA SER A 483 25.34 -11.79 -2.40
C SER A 483 25.11 -11.83 -0.90
N ASP A 484 25.31 -10.73 -0.16
CA ASP A 484 25.08 -10.68 1.28
C ASP A 484 23.63 -10.36 1.67
N LEU A 485 22.88 -9.66 0.81
CA LEU A 485 21.44 -9.50 0.98
C LEU A 485 20.69 -10.77 0.57
N ASP A 486 21.13 -11.42 -0.50
CA ASP A 486 20.52 -12.65 -1.03
C ASP A 486 20.50 -13.78 0.02
N LYS A 487 21.63 -14.01 0.71
CA LYS A 487 21.75 -15.00 1.81
C LYS A 487 20.81 -14.73 3.00
N VAL A 488 20.35 -13.49 3.19
CA VAL A 488 19.56 -13.06 4.35
C VAL A 488 18.05 -13.06 4.05
N ILE A 489 17.64 -12.96 2.78
CA ILE A 489 16.23 -12.86 2.37
C ILE A 489 15.72 -14.25 1.97
N PRO A 490 14.86 -14.90 2.77
CA PRO A 490 14.33 -16.22 2.45
C PRO A 490 13.53 -16.19 1.14
N VAL A 491 13.52 -17.31 0.41
CA VAL A 491 12.74 -17.48 -0.83
C VAL A 491 11.25 -17.19 -0.59
N ASN A 492 10.72 -17.67 0.54
CA ASN A 492 9.41 -17.28 1.06
C ASN A 492 9.50 -15.87 1.66
N ALA A 493 9.61 -14.85 0.81
CA ALA A 493 9.65 -13.46 1.25
C ALA A 493 8.30 -13.05 1.85
N TRP A 494 8.31 -12.58 3.10
CA TRP A 494 7.08 -12.38 3.88
C TRP A 494 6.23 -11.19 3.38
N LEU A 495 6.84 -10.34 2.56
CA LEU A 495 6.19 -9.24 1.85
C LEU A 495 5.44 -9.74 0.60
N ASP A 496 5.86 -10.86 0.01
CA ASP A 496 5.33 -11.43 -1.23
C ASP A 496 5.12 -12.96 -1.17
N PRO A 497 4.27 -13.47 -0.25
CA PRO A 497 4.11 -14.89 0.01
C PRO A 497 3.25 -15.61 -1.05
N GLU A 498 3.63 -16.84 -1.41
CA GLU A 498 2.93 -17.68 -2.40
C GLU A 498 1.61 -18.30 -1.88
N GLU A 499 1.39 -18.34 -0.57
CA GLU A 499 0.14 -18.79 0.08
C GLU A 499 -0.42 -17.72 1.04
N PRO A 500 -1.74 -17.69 1.32
CA PRO A 500 -2.30 -16.85 2.37
C PRO A 500 -1.74 -17.22 3.75
N LEU A 501 -1.09 -16.26 4.41
CA LEU A 501 -0.35 -16.49 5.66
C LEU A 501 -1.25 -17.03 6.78
N LYS A 502 -1.04 -18.31 7.15
CA LYS A 502 -1.74 -18.99 8.25
C LYS A 502 -1.43 -18.27 9.58
N PRO A 503 -2.42 -18.03 10.46
CA PRO A 503 -2.23 -17.25 11.70
C PRO A 503 -1.07 -17.75 12.58
N ASP A 504 -0.86 -19.06 12.64
CA ASP A 504 0.20 -19.69 13.44
C ASP A 504 1.58 -19.63 12.78
N ALA A 505 1.64 -19.56 11.44
CA ALA A 505 2.90 -19.37 10.70
C ALA A 505 3.49 -17.99 11.00
N LEU A 506 2.64 -16.95 10.93
CA LEU A 506 2.98 -15.59 11.37
C LEU A 506 3.58 -15.57 12.79
N VAL A 507 3.05 -16.35 13.74
CA VAL A 507 3.58 -16.39 15.12
C VAL A 507 4.92 -17.14 15.22
N ARG A 508 5.13 -18.19 14.42
CA ARG A 508 6.38 -18.97 14.40
C ARG A 508 7.51 -18.24 13.68
N GLU A 509 7.21 -17.46 12.65
CA GLU A 509 8.21 -16.71 11.88
C GLU A 509 8.49 -15.32 12.46
N PHE A 510 7.49 -14.56 12.96
CA PHE A 510 7.77 -13.29 13.67
C PHE A 510 8.53 -13.45 15.01
N ILE A 511 8.84 -14.67 15.43
CA ILE A 511 10.05 -14.95 16.22
C ILE A 511 11.19 -15.10 15.19
N PRO A 512 11.99 -14.06 14.91
CA PRO A 512 13.09 -14.21 13.97
C PRO A 512 13.97 -15.37 14.42
N ARG A 513 14.33 -16.26 13.49
CA ARG A 513 15.48 -17.15 13.70
C ARG A 513 16.71 -16.24 13.81
N GLU A 514 17.05 -15.88 15.05
CA GLU A 514 18.10 -14.91 15.32
C GLU A 514 19.46 -15.44 14.87
N GLN A 515 19.84 -15.12 13.62
CA GLN A 515 21.11 -14.44 13.38
C GLN A 515 21.03 -13.00 13.94
N GLY A 516 20.64 -12.88 15.21
CA GLY A 516 20.82 -11.66 15.94
C GLY A 516 22.31 -11.44 16.07
N LYS A 517 22.79 -10.23 15.75
CA LYS A 517 23.97 -9.71 16.42
C LYS A 517 23.66 -9.83 17.91
N SER A 518 24.28 -10.82 18.54
CA SER A 518 23.89 -11.39 19.84
C SER A 518 23.68 -10.30 20.91
N LEU A 519 22.99 -10.65 21.99
CA LEU A 519 22.91 -9.80 23.18
C LEU A 519 24.33 -9.33 23.63
N THR A 520 25.38 -10.14 23.38
CA THR A 520 26.78 -9.70 23.51
C THR A 520 27.12 -8.51 22.61
N ALA A 521 26.85 -8.55 21.30
CA ALA A 521 27.18 -7.47 20.37
C ALA A 521 26.45 -6.17 20.68
N ARG A 522 25.17 -6.21 21.09
CA ARG A 522 24.41 -5.02 21.51
C ARG A 522 24.99 -4.39 22.78
N LEU A 523 25.50 -5.19 23.71
CA LEU A 523 26.08 -4.70 24.97
C LEU A 523 27.58 -4.41 24.89
N LEU A 524 28.30 -5.01 23.95
CA LEU A 524 29.64 -4.57 23.55
C LEU A 524 29.56 -3.19 22.89
N LEU A 525 28.54 -2.92 22.07
CA LEU A 525 28.28 -1.58 21.55
C LEU A 525 27.97 -0.58 22.68
N LEU A 526 27.15 -0.98 23.65
CA LEU A 526 26.81 -0.15 24.81
C LEU A 526 28.03 0.10 25.73
N GLY A 527 28.84 -0.92 25.97
CA GLY A 527 30.08 -0.84 26.74
C GLY A 527 31.15 -0.01 26.04
N ALA A 528 31.29 -0.14 24.72
CA ALA A 528 32.15 0.71 23.91
C ALA A 528 31.66 2.17 23.91
N LEU A 529 30.34 2.41 23.88
CA LEU A 529 29.79 3.76 24.02
C LEU A 529 30.09 4.38 25.39
N VAL A 530 29.95 3.61 26.48
CA VAL A 530 30.35 4.04 27.84
C VAL A 530 31.85 4.30 27.92
N LEU A 531 32.68 3.46 27.28
CA LEU A 531 34.13 3.65 27.23
C LEU A 531 34.52 4.89 26.43
N VAL A 532 33.87 5.16 25.29
CA VAL A 532 34.04 6.38 24.49
C VAL A 532 33.61 7.61 25.28
N ILE A 533 32.52 7.55 26.05
CA ILE A 533 32.09 8.64 26.96
C ILE A 533 33.12 8.85 28.08
N ALA A 534 33.69 7.78 28.66
CA ALA A 534 34.74 7.89 29.67
C ALA A 534 36.06 8.45 29.11
N ILE A 535 36.42 8.11 27.87
CA ILE A 535 37.56 8.68 27.13
C ILE A 535 37.29 10.15 26.82
N PHE A 536 36.08 10.53 26.38
CA PHE A 536 35.71 11.93 26.19
C PHE A 536 35.75 12.72 27.50
N ALA A 537 35.30 12.16 28.61
CA ALA A 537 35.39 12.79 29.93
C ALA A 537 36.85 12.95 30.41
N ALA A 538 37.73 12.00 30.09
CA ALA A 538 39.17 12.14 30.35
C ALA A 538 39.80 13.21 29.46
N LEU A 539 39.52 13.23 28.15
CA LEU A 539 39.99 14.26 27.23
C LEU A 539 39.49 15.66 27.63
N TRP A 540 38.24 15.76 28.09
CA TRP A 540 37.64 17.00 28.63
C TRP A 540 38.34 17.50 29.91
N HIS A 541 38.91 16.60 30.71
CA HIS A 541 39.62 16.95 31.93
C HIS A 541 41.10 17.28 31.70
N PHE A 542 41.74 16.65 30.71
CA PHE A 542 43.17 16.82 30.40
C PHE A 542 43.45 17.72 29.17
N THR A 543 42.43 18.35 28.59
CA THR A 543 42.56 19.34 27.50
C THR A 543 41.56 20.49 27.67
N SER A 544 41.80 21.64 27.03
CA SER A 544 40.93 22.84 27.08
C SER A 544 39.60 22.72 26.31
N LEU A 545 39.16 21.51 25.93
CA LEU A 545 37.88 21.30 25.26
C LEU A 545 36.67 21.70 26.14
N GLY A 546 36.83 21.66 27.47
CA GLY A 546 35.74 21.89 28.42
C GLY A 546 35.25 23.34 28.50
N ASP A 547 36.08 24.32 28.12
CA ASP A 547 35.77 25.75 28.28
C ASP A 547 34.72 26.27 27.28
N TYR A 548 34.45 25.52 26.20
CA TYR A 548 33.58 25.94 25.10
C TYR A 548 32.10 25.56 25.25
N LEU A 549 31.70 24.85 26.31
CA LEU A 549 30.33 24.33 26.46
C LEU A 549 29.69 24.70 27.80
N ASN A 550 28.73 25.62 27.75
CA ASN A 550 28.13 26.28 28.92
C ASN A 550 27.13 25.39 29.70
N LEU A 551 27.66 24.43 30.47
CA LEU A 551 26.91 23.55 31.37
C LEU A 551 26.32 24.26 32.61
N ALA A 552 26.70 25.51 32.89
CA ALA A 552 26.27 26.23 34.10
C ALA A 552 24.74 26.38 34.17
N SER A 553 24.10 26.70 33.04
CA SER A 553 22.65 26.92 32.92
C SER A 553 21.80 25.73 33.40
N LEU A 554 22.21 24.50 33.05
CA LEU A 554 21.53 23.27 33.51
C LEU A 554 21.68 23.05 35.01
N SER A 555 22.83 23.40 35.60
CA SER A 555 23.05 23.28 37.05
C SER A 555 22.19 24.27 37.86
N HIS A 556 21.98 25.48 37.32
CA HIS A 556 21.20 26.54 37.97
C HIS A 556 19.69 26.24 37.99
N PHE A 557 19.17 25.58 36.95
CA PHE A 557 17.77 25.16 36.89
C PHE A 557 17.45 24.08 37.93
N ALA A 558 18.31 23.08 38.07
CA ALA A 558 18.14 22.02 39.07
C ALA A 558 18.12 22.56 40.51
N LYS A 559 19.09 23.42 40.88
CA LYS A 559 19.15 24.05 42.21
C LYS A 559 17.94 24.94 42.53
N ARG A 560 17.29 25.54 41.51
CA ARG A 560 16.07 26.36 41.71
C ARG A 560 14.83 25.53 42.09
N ILE A 561 14.77 24.25 41.73
CA ILE A 561 13.64 23.38 42.03
C ILE A 561 13.75 22.85 43.47
N ASP A 562 14.94 22.43 43.88
CA ASP A 562 15.21 21.80 45.18
C ASP A 562 14.90 22.72 46.39
N GLY A 563 14.99 24.04 46.19
CA GLY A 563 14.65 25.05 47.20
C GLY A 563 13.15 25.36 47.41
N LEU A 564 12.23 24.65 46.73
CA LEU A 564 10.79 24.88 46.85
C LEU A 564 10.15 23.95 47.90
N PRO A 565 9.29 24.44 48.82
CA PRO A 565 8.69 23.60 49.88
C PRO A 565 7.77 22.49 49.35
N PHE A 566 7.37 22.55 48.07
CA PHE A 566 6.56 21.53 47.40
C PHE A 566 7.33 20.78 46.29
N ALA A 567 8.67 20.88 46.22
CA ALA A 567 9.47 20.29 45.15
C ALA A 567 9.20 18.79 44.90
N PRO A 568 9.06 17.92 45.93
CA PRO A 568 8.68 16.51 45.72
C PRO A 568 7.31 16.35 45.05
N ALA A 569 6.31 17.13 45.45
CA ALA A 569 4.97 17.08 44.87
C ALA A 569 4.96 17.57 43.41
N ILE A 570 5.72 18.63 43.11
CA ILE A 570 5.90 19.15 41.75
C ILE A 570 6.54 18.09 40.83
N VAL A 571 7.55 17.37 41.31
CA VAL A 571 8.17 16.25 40.57
C VAL A 571 7.17 15.14 40.31
N LEU A 572 6.46 14.66 41.33
CA LEU A 572 5.47 13.58 41.17
C LEU A 572 4.32 13.97 40.23
N ALA A 573 3.86 15.23 40.28
CA ALA A 573 2.90 15.77 39.32
C ALA A 573 3.46 15.81 37.90
N ALA A 574 4.72 16.23 37.72
CA ALA A 574 5.38 16.24 36.41
C ALA A 574 5.47 14.84 35.77
N TYR A 575 5.68 13.77 36.56
CA TYR A 575 5.61 12.39 36.06
C TYR A 575 4.23 12.02 35.51
N VAL A 576 3.16 12.38 36.23
CA VAL A 576 1.78 12.11 35.80
C VAL A 576 1.44 12.88 34.53
N ILE A 577 1.75 14.19 34.49
CA ILE A 577 1.53 15.06 33.32
C ILE A 577 2.33 14.55 32.11
N ALA A 578 3.62 14.24 32.28
CA ALA A 578 4.48 13.72 31.23
C ALA A 578 3.94 12.42 30.62
N ALA A 579 3.46 11.48 31.44
CA ALA A 579 2.90 10.22 30.95
C ALA A 579 1.56 10.40 30.22
N ILE A 580 0.72 11.35 30.65
CA ILE A 580 -0.53 11.72 29.94
C ILE A 580 -0.20 12.35 28.58
N LEU A 581 0.83 13.21 28.52
CA LEU A 581 1.35 13.82 27.29
C LEU A 581 2.27 12.88 26.47
N ALA A 582 2.37 11.60 26.84
CA ALA A 582 3.21 10.56 26.22
C ALA A 582 4.72 10.90 26.11
N VAL A 583 5.22 11.82 26.93
CA VAL A 583 6.64 12.22 27.01
C VAL A 583 7.49 11.03 27.52
N PRO A 584 8.72 10.82 26.99
CA PRO A 584 9.57 9.71 27.43
C PRO A 584 9.95 9.78 28.91
N ILE A 585 9.34 8.90 29.72
CA ILE A 585 9.52 8.86 31.18
C ILE A 585 10.98 8.65 31.62
N THR A 586 11.82 8.03 30.77
CA THR A 586 13.27 7.89 30.98
C THR A 586 14.01 9.21 31.13
N LEU A 587 13.54 10.27 30.47
CA LEU A 587 14.10 11.62 30.61
C LEU A 587 13.83 12.19 32.01
N LEU A 588 12.62 11.95 32.54
CA LEU A 588 12.26 12.36 33.90
C LEU A 588 13.04 11.56 34.94
N ILE A 589 13.21 10.24 34.73
CA ILE A 589 14.02 9.37 35.62
C ILE A 589 15.47 9.87 35.70
N ALA A 590 16.09 10.18 34.55
CA ALA A 590 17.42 10.79 34.52
C ALA A 590 17.45 12.16 35.21
N ALA A 591 16.54 13.07 34.88
CA ALA A 591 16.46 14.41 35.49
C ALA A 591 16.24 14.37 37.01
N THR A 592 15.45 13.40 37.50
CA THR A 592 15.18 13.20 38.93
C THR A 592 16.45 12.73 39.65
N GLY A 593 17.23 11.84 39.04
CA GLY A 593 18.54 11.42 39.55
C GLY A 593 19.62 12.50 39.52
N LEU A 594 19.57 13.41 38.54
CA LEU A 594 20.45 14.58 38.45
C LEU A 594 20.11 15.65 39.50
N ALA A 595 18.83 15.79 39.86
CA ALA A 595 18.34 16.76 40.84
C ALA A 595 18.51 16.27 42.30
N TYR A 596 18.01 15.08 42.61
CA TYR A 596 17.90 14.56 43.99
C TYR A 596 18.94 13.47 44.34
N GLY A 597 19.92 13.25 43.47
CA GLY A 597 20.97 12.24 43.65
C GLY A 597 20.47 10.79 43.61
N ALA A 598 21.33 9.85 44.03
CA ALA A 598 21.08 8.42 43.87
C ALA A 598 19.80 7.92 44.59
N TRP A 599 19.82 7.81 45.92
CA TRP A 599 18.73 7.14 46.65
C TRP A 599 17.40 7.92 46.66
N PRO A 600 17.37 9.24 46.93
CA PRO A 600 16.13 10.02 46.85
C PRO A 600 15.61 10.10 45.40
N GLY A 601 16.52 10.22 44.42
CA GLY A 601 16.16 10.19 43.00
C GLY A 601 15.54 8.86 42.57
N VAL A 602 16.02 7.71 43.07
CA VAL A 602 15.41 6.39 42.85
C VAL A 602 14.02 6.35 43.46
N PHE A 603 13.85 6.81 44.71
CA PHE A 603 12.57 6.82 45.39
C PHE A 603 11.52 7.66 44.65
N TYR A 604 11.83 8.92 44.32
CA TYR A 604 10.92 9.79 43.56
C TYR A 604 10.65 9.27 42.15
N SER A 605 11.64 8.65 41.49
CA SER A 605 11.44 8.05 40.16
C SER A 605 10.52 6.83 40.21
N LEU A 606 10.62 5.99 41.25
CA LEU A 606 9.72 4.84 41.47
C LEU A 606 8.29 5.30 41.76
N VAL A 607 8.11 6.20 42.74
CA VAL A 607 6.79 6.71 43.13
C VAL A 607 6.15 7.48 41.97
N GLY A 608 6.90 8.35 41.29
CA GLY A 608 6.42 9.08 40.11
C GLY A 608 6.03 8.15 38.96
N THR A 609 6.84 7.13 38.68
CA THR A 609 6.53 6.11 37.66
C THR A 609 5.27 5.32 38.02
N LEU A 610 5.05 4.96 39.29
CA LEU A 610 3.85 4.24 39.70
C LEU A 610 2.58 5.11 39.69
N LEU A 611 2.66 6.37 40.13
CA LEU A 611 1.55 7.32 40.03
C LEU A 611 1.17 7.59 38.57
N ALA A 612 2.17 7.82 37.71
CA ALA A 612 1.98 7.98 36.27
C ALA A 612 1.38 6.72 35.61
N ALA A 613 1.86 5.53 36.01
CA ALA A 613 1.33 4.25 35.57
C ALA A 613 -0.13 4.03 36.01
N ALA A 614 -0.49 4.42 37.24
CA ALA A 614 -1.85 4.32 37.77
C ALA A 614 -2.81 5.28 37.06
N ALA A 615 -2.43 6.55 36.89
CA ALA A 615 -3.26 7.56 36.23
C ALA A 615 -3.56 7.18 34.77
N THR A 616 -2.54 6.81 33.99
CA THR A 616 -2.73 6.42 32.59
C THR A 616 -3.38 5.05 32.42
N TYR A 617 -3.25 4.14 33.40
CA TYR A 617 -4.10 2.94 33.48
C TYR A 617 -5.57 3.31 33.72
N GLY A 618 -5.85 4.24 34.64
CA GLY A 618 -7.21 4.70 34.94
C GLY A 618 -7.90 5.32 33.72
N ILE A 619 -7.17 6.09 32.92
CA ILE A 619 -7.64 6.60 31.62
C ILE A 619 -7.94 5.46 30.64
N GLY A 620 -7.08 4.43 30.60
CA GLY A 620 -7.32 3.24 29.76
C GLY A 620 -8.58 2.47 30.17
N MET A 621 -8.80 2.35 31.48
CA MET A 621 -9.96 1.68 32.08
C MET A 621 -11.26 2.44 31.83
N SER A 622 -11.27 3.78 31.91
CA SER A 622 -12.47 4.60 31.65
C SER A 622 -12.81 4.76 30.17
N LEU A 623 -11.81 4.80 29.28
CA LEU A 623 -12.02 4.78 27.83
C LEU A 623 -12.54 3.42 27.33
N GLY A 624 -12.15 2.33 28.00
CA GLY A 624 -12.55 0.97 27.63
C GLY A 624 -11.88 0.42 26.37
N ARG A 625 -12.07 -0.89 26.15
CA ARG A 625 -11.26 -1.68 25.20
C ARG A 625 -11.27 -1.14 23.77
N ASP A 626 -12.43 -0.75 23.24
CA ASP A 626 -12.54 -0.40 21.82
C ASP A 626 -12.17 1.05 21.51
N ALA A 627 -12.23 1.98 22.47
CA ALA A 627 -11.66 3.31 22.31
C ALA A 627 -10.12 3.26 22.40
N VAL A 628 -9.57 2.54 23.38
CA VAL A 628 -8.11 2.37 23.52
C VAL A 628 -7.51 1.61 22.33
N ARG A 629 -8.20 0.63 21.76
CA ARG A 629 -7.77 -0.02 20.49
C ARG A 629 -7.64 0.97 19.33
N ARG A 630 -8.55 1.94 19.21
CA ARG A 630 -8.48 3.00 18.20
C ARG A 630 -7.34 3.98 18.47
N LEU A 631 -7.07 4.31 19.74
CA LEU A 631 -6.02 5.24 20.15
C LEU A 631 -4.59 4.65 20.10
N ALA A 632 -4.44 3.37 20.48
CA ALA A 632 -3.15 2.69 20.61
C ALA A 632 -2.70 1.91 19.35
N GLY A 633 -3.60 1.76 18.38
CA GLY A 633 -3.34 1.19 17.06
C GLY A 633 -2.69 -0.20 17.07
N VAL A 634 -1.85 -0.46 16.07
CA VAL A 634 -1.26 -1.80 15.80
C VAL A 634 -0.45 -2.33 17.00
N ARG A 635 0.24 -1.45 17.74
CA ARG A 635 1.02 -1.84 18.94
C ARG A 635 0.10 -2.23 20.10
N GLY A 636 -0.99 -1.49 20.32
CA GLY A 636 -1.98 -1.82 21.37
C GLY A 636 -2.74 -3.13 21.11
N ASN A 637 -3.11 -3.41 19.85
CA ASN A 637 -3.76 -4.67 19.49
C ASN A 637 -2.87 -5.90 19.78
N ARG A 638 -1.60 -5.87 19.35
CA ARG A 638 -0.62 -6.94 19.65
C ARG A 638 -0.42 -7.16 21.16
N LEU A 639 -0.55 -6.10 21.95
CA LEU A 639 -0.37 -6.14 23.40
C LEU A 639 -1.60 -6.74 24.11
N SER A 640 -2.82 -6.34 23.73
CA SER A 640 -4.06 -6.90 24.30
C SER A 640 -4.27 -8.39 23.97
N GLU A 641 -3.61 -8.92 22.93
CA GLU A 641 -3.59 -10.37 22.61
C GLU A 641 -2.58 -11.17 23.47
N ARG A 642 -1.52 -10.54 24.01
CA ARG A 642 -0.50 -11.21 24.84
C ARG A 642 -0.78 -11.17 26.34
N ILE A 643 -1.82 -10.44 26.77
CA ILE A 643 -2.22 -10.31 28.17
C ILE A 643 -3.15 -11.46 28.56
N GLY A 644 -2.58 -12.52 29.14
CA GLY A 644 -3.30 -13.75 29.49
C GLY A 644 -2.82 -14.41 30.79
N ARG A 645 -3.76 -14.61 31.73
CA ARG A 645 -3.70 -15.47 32.94
C ARG A 645 -2.55 -15.28 33.96
N ARG A 646 -1.50 -14.46 33.74
CA ARG A 646 -0.42 -14.18 34.73
C ARG A 646 -0.03 -12.70 34.82
N GLY A 647 -0.96 -11.85 35.27
CA GLY A 647 -0.84 -10.38 35.26
C GLY A 647 0.52 -9.80 35.68
N ILE A 648 1.02 -10.14 36.88
CA ILE A 648 2.30 -9.62 37.42
C ILE A 648 3.48 -9.97 36.49
N VAL A 649 3.60 -11.25 36.11
CA VAL A 649 4.73 -11.75 35.30
C VAL A 649 4.69 -11.17 33.88
N THR A 650 3.51 -11.10 33.28
CA THR A 650 3.30 -10.43 31.99
C THR A 650 3.73 -8.97 32.05
N MET A 651 3.30 -8.23 33.08
CA MET A 651 3.65 -6.81 33.21
C MET A 651 5.13 -6.59 33.51
N MET A 652 5.76 -7.42 34.34
CA MET A 652 7.20 -7.36 34.61
C MET A 652 8.02 -7.53 33.32
N ALA A 653 7.70 -8.55 32.51
CA ALA A 653 8.35 -8.77 31.22
C ALA A 653 8.14 -7.61 30.23
N LEU A 654 6.95 -6.99 30.24
CA LEU A 654 6.60 -5.84 29.39
C LEU A 654 7.28 -4.51 29.78
N ARG A 655 7.87 -4.41 30.99
CA ARG A 655 8.71 -3.25 31.37
C ARG A 655 10.19 -3.50 31.12
N LEU A 656 10.66 -4.74 31.33
CA LEU A 656 12.04 -5.15 31.07
C LEU A 656 12.38 -5.19 29.57
N LEU A 657 11.38 -5.41 28.72
CA LEU A 657 11.54 -5.46 27.25
C LEU A 657 10.88 -4.22 26.60
N PRO A 658 11.61 -3.41 25.80
CA PRO A 658 11.11 -2.16 25.22
C PRO A 658 10.16 -2.39 24.01
N ILE A 659 9.04 -3.07 24.25
CA ILE A 659 8.11 -3.55 23.21
C ILE A 659 7.14 -2.44 22.74
N ALA A 660 6.80 -1.50 23.63
CA ALA A 660 5.94 -0.35 23.32
C ALA A 660 6.20 0.86 24.25
N PRO A 661 5.87 2.09 23.84
CA PRO A 661 5.96 3.28 24.69
C PRO A 661 5.15 3.16 25.99
N PHE A 662 5.68 3.75 27.07
CA PHE A 662 5.14 3.65 28.44
C PHE A 662 3.62 3.92 28.51
N ALA A 663 3.15 5.07 28.01
CA ALA A 663 1.74 5.45 28.02
C ALA A 663 0.84 4.43 27.27
N ILE A 664 1.31 3.88 26.15
CA ILE A 664 0.55 2.87 25.37
C ILE A 664 0.39 1.57 26.15
N VAL A 665 1.46 1.12 26.84
CA VAL A 665 1.38 -0.07 27.71
C VAL A 665 0.36 0.14 28.83
N ASN A 666 0.34 1.33 29.42
CA ASN A 666 -0.53 1.67 30.56
C ASN A 666 -2.01 1.71 30.15
N LEU A 667 -2.32 2.45 29.07
CA LEU A 667 -3.68 2.54 28.52
C LEU A 667 -4.24 1.17 28.14
N VAL A 668 -3.44 0.34 27.46
CA VAL A 668 -3.87 -0.99 27.01
C VAL A 668 -4.02 -1.98 28.17
N ALA A 669 -3.19 -1.87 29.21
CA ALA A 669 -3.33 -2.65 30.43
C ALA A 669 -4.63 -2.30 31.18
N GLY A 670 -4.94 -0.99 31.33
CA GLY A 670 -6.19 -0.52 31.95
C GLY A 670 -7.44 -0.90 31.16
N ALA A 671 -7.34 -0.96 29.83
CA ALA A 671 -8.40 -1.41 28.93
C ALA A 671 -8.48 -2.94 28.76
N SER A 672 -7.77 -3.72 29.59
CA SER A 672 -7.69 -5.18 29.56
C SER A 672 -7.97 -5.79 30.94
N HIS A 673 -8.21 -7.10 31.01
CA HIS A 673 -8.58 -7.81 32.25
C HIS A 673 -7.39 -8.07 33.22
N ILE A 674 -6.46 -7.13 33.37
CA ILE A 674 -5.46 -7.16 34.46
C ILE A 674 -6.10 -6.50 35.69
N SER A 675 -5.77 -6.94 36.91
CA SER A 675 -6.12 -6.14 38.09
C SER A 675 -5.14 -4.97 38.27
N LEU A 676 -5.62 -3.83 38.79
CA LEU A 676 -4.74 -2.69 39.10
C LEU A 676 -3.58 -3.10 40.02
N ARG A 677 -3.84 -4.02 40.96
CA ARG A 677 -2.83 -4.62 41.85
C ARG A 677 -1.74 -5.34 41.07
N ASP A 678 -2.10 -6.29 40.21
CA ASP A 678 -1.14 -7.07 39.43
C ASP A 678 -0.33 -6.19 38.47
N TYR A 679 -1.00 -5.20 37.88
CA TYR A 679 -0.40 -4.22 36.99
C TYR A 679 0.63 -3.34 37.68
N LEU A 680 0.33 -2.83 38.88
CA LEU A 680 1.25 -2.00 39.66
C LEU A 680 2.42 -2.81 40.22
N ILE A 681 2.18 -4.02 40.75
CA ILE A 681 3.25 -4.90 41.24
C ILE A 681 4.19 -5.31 40.09
N GLY A 682 3.64 -5.74 38.96
CA GLY A 682 4.44 -6.07 37.77
C GLY A 682 5.19 -4.86 37.19
N THR A 683 4.58 -3.67 37.25
CA THR A 683 5.25 -2.43 36.83
C THR A 683 6.39 -2.04 37.77
N LEU A 684 6.21 -2.15 39.10
CA LEU A 684 7.25 -1.91 40.09
C LEU A 684 8.45 -2.84 39.86
N LEU A 685 8.21 -4.16 39.87
CA LEU A 685 9.27 -5.17 39.74
C LEU A 685 10.00 -5.07 38.39
N GLY A 686 9.29 -4.74 37.31
CA GLY A 686 9.87 -4.63 35.98
C GLY A 686 10.59 -3.29 35.70
N MET A 687 10.19 -2.19 36.34
CA MET A 687 10.86 -0.88 36.18
C MET A 687 12.01 -0.66 37.17
N ALA A 688 11.95 -1.23 38.38
CA ALA A 688 12.87 -0.89 39.45
C ALA A 688 14.36 -1.10 39.13
N PRO A 689 14.80 -2.23 38.52
CA PRO A 689 16.21 -2.40 38.14
C PRO A 689 16.69 -1.33 37.15
N GLY A 690 15.85 -0.98 36.18
CA GLY A 690 16.13 0.06 35.19
C GLY A 690 16.18 1.46 35.82
N ILE A 691 15.28 1.78 36.75
CA ILE A 691 15.28 3.05 37.48
C ILE A 691 16.53 3.20 38.36
N VAL A 692 16.87 2.17 39.15
CA VAL A 692 18.09 2.15 39.98
C VAL A 692 19.32 2.39 39.10
N LEU A 693 19.43 1.68 37.99
CA LEU A 693 20.53 1.84 37.04
C LEU A 693 20.58 3.25 36.43
N THR A 694 19.47 3.75 35.89
CA THR A 694 19.43 5.05 35.20
C THR A 694 19.72 6.20 36.16
N VAL A 695 19.17 6.17 37.38
CA VAL A 695 19.42 7.21 38.39
C VAL A 695 20.85 7.15 38.91
N THR A 696 21.39 5.98 39.26
CA THR A 696 22.77 5.87 39.75
C THR A 696 23.79 6.22 38.67
N PHE A 697 23.56 5.82 37.42
CA PHE A 697 24.37 6.25 36.27
C PHE A 697 24.29 7.76 36.04
N ALA A 698 23.10 8.37 36.00
CA ALA A 698 22.96 9.81 35.79
C ALA A 698 23.62 10.62 36.92
N HIS A 699 23.45 10.19 38.17
CA HIS A 699 24.10 10.82 39.33
C HIS A 699 25.62 10.70 39.28
N GLN A 700 26.17 9.52 38.99
CA GLN A 700 27.62 9.31 38.91
C GLN A 700 28.26 9.95 37.68
N LEU A 701 27.53 10.05 36.55
CA LEU A 701 27.95 10.82 35.38
C LEU A 701 28.07 12.31 35.72
N LEU A 702 27.09 12.87 36.45
CA LEU A 702 27.15 14.26 36.90
C LEU A 702 28.27 14.48 37.94
N ALA A 703 28.51 13.51 38.82
CA ALA A 703 29.62 13.54 39.77
C ALA A 703 30.98 13.52 39.04
N ALA A 704 31.17 12.63 38.07
CA ALA A 704 32.39 12.56 37.26
C ALA A 704 32.61 13.82 36.41
N ILE A 705 31.55 14.47 35.91
CA ILE A 705 31.66 15.73 35.15
C ILE A 705 31.97 16.94 36.04
N ARG A 706 31.41 17.02 37.26
CA ARG A 706 31.62 18.18 38.16
C ARG A 706 32.86 18.07 39.04
N HIS A 707 33.12 16.87 39.56
CA HIS A 707 34.20 16.57 40.49
C HIS A 707 34.83 15.21 40.10
N PRO A 708 35.55 15.15 38.96
CA PRO A 708 36.20 13.94 38.48
C PRO A 708 37.11 13.36 39.57
N SER A 709 36.74 12.17 40.03
CA SER A 709 37.42 11.48 41.12
C SER A 709 37.54 10.00 40.78
N ILE A 710 38.59 9.36 41.29
CA ILE A 710 38.86 7.93 41.06
C ILE A 710 37.65 7.08 41.51
N GLY A 711 36.97 7.46 42.60
CA GLY A 711 35.75 6.79 43.06
C GLY A 711 34.56 6.91 42.09
N ALA A 712 34.31 8.09 41.52
CA ALA A 712 33.22 8.27 40.54
C ALA A 712 33.50 7.50 39.24
N MET A 713 34.73 7.58 38.71
CA MET A 713 35.14 6.86 37.51
C MET A 713 35.14 5.34 37.72
N ALA A 714 35.65 4.85 38.86
CA ALA A 714 35.58 3.44 39.23
C ALA A 714 34.13 2.95 39.40
N THR A 715 33.22 3.78 39.91
CA THR A 715 31.79 3.42 40.04
C THR A 715 31.11 3.35 38.67
N LEU A 716 31.39 4.27 37.75
CA LEU A 716 30.89 4.20 36.38
C LEU A 716 31.41 2.96 35.65
N ALA A 717 32.70 2.64 35.80
CA ALA A 717 33.29 1.41 35.27
C ALA A 717 32.64 0.15 35.88
N ALA A 718 32.42 0.12 37.19
CA ALA A 718 31.76 -0.98 37.89
C ALA A 718 30.30 -1.17 37.45
N ILE A 719 29.55 -0.09 37.21
CA ILE A 719 28.19 -0.14 36.62
C ILE A 719 28.25 -0.74 35.20
N GLY A 720 29.22 -0.35 34.37
CA GLY A 720 29.43 -0.93 33.05
C GLY A 720 29.76 -2.44 33.10
N VAL A 721 30.67 -2.84 33.99
CA VAL A 721 31.03 -4.26 34.20
C VAL A 721 29.84 -5.07 34.74
N ALA A 722 29.06 -4.51 35.66
CA ALA A 722 27.86 -5.16 36.20
C ALA A 722 26.80 -5.41 35.12
N LEU A 723 26.59 -4.44 34.21
CA LEU A 723 25.69 -4.59 33.06
C LEU A 723 26.11 -5.73 32.12
N VAL A 724 27.41 -5.85 31.84
CA VAL A 724 27.97 -6.96 31.05
C VAL A 724 27.81 -8.29 31.80
N GLY A 725 28.12 -8.32 33.10
CA GLY A 725 28.00 -9.51 33.95
C GLY A 725 26.57 -10.06 34.07
N VAL A 726 25.58 -9.19 34.31
CA VAL A 726 24.16 -9.55 34.37
C VAL A 726 23.70 -10.15 33.04
N SER A 727 24.15 -9.62 31.90
CA SER A 727 23.86 -10.20 30.60
C SER A 727 24.49 -11.58 30.39
N VAL A 728 25.75 -11.79 30.79
CA VAL A 728 26.40 -13.11 30.70
C VAL A 728 25.69 -14.13 31.59
N ALA A 729 25.22 -13.74 32.77
CA ALA A 729 24.37 -14.58 33.62
C ALA A 729 23.02 -14.90 32.94
N LEU A 730 22.34 -13.91 32.38
CA LEU A 730 21.06 -14.10 31.68
C LEU A 730 21.21 -15.03 30.46
N GLN A 731 22.29 -14.88 29.69
CA GLN A 731 22.62 -15.76 28.56
C GLN A 731 22.89 -17.20 28.99
N ARG A 732 23.53 -17.42 30.15
CA ARG A 732 23.74 -18.77 30.71
C ARG A 732 22.43 -19.40 31.17
N SER A 733 21.53 -18.62 31.77
CA SER A 733 20.22 -19.11 32.25
C SER A 733 19.17 -19.31 31.15
N LEU A 734 19.30 -18.63 30.00
CA LEU A 734 18.38 -18.74 28.86
C LEU A 734 18.85 -19.71 27.76
N ARG A 735 20.04 -20.29 27.88
CA ARG A 735 20.44 -21.42 27.02
C ARG A 735 19.61 -22.65 27.40
N PRO A 736 18.93 -23.33 26.45
CA PRO A 736 18.30 -24.61 26.75
C PRO A 736 19.38 -25.61 27.20
N ARG A 737 19.07 -26.38 28.25
CA ARG A 737 19.82 -27.61 28.52
C ARG A 737 19.57 -28.56 27.34
N LYS A 738 20.64 -29.23 26.90
CA LYS A 738 20.55 -30.35 25.94
C LYS A 738 19.83 -31.53 26.58
#